data_AF-A0A6S7G9X5-F1
#
_entry.id   AF-A0A6S7G9X5-F1
#
_cell.length_a   1.000
_cell.length_b   1.000
_cell.length_c   1.000
_cell.angle_alpha   90.00
_cell.angle_beta   90.00
_cell.angle_gamma   90.00
#
_symmetry.space_group_name_H-M   'P 1'
#
loop_
_entity.id
_entity.type
_entity.pdbx_description
1 polymer ?
#
loop_
_entity_poly.entity_id
_entity_poly.type
_entity_poly.pdbx_seq_one_letter_code
_entity_poly.pdbx_strand_id
1 'polypeptide(L)'
;MAYSCLLSLGLRSTFLLVCLHYVLGDVYMHNPRGSNDRLNANGQNRQNANRLFDSQNNAKGGYNVGELPYRNGGGSQDLQYAMKYFMSGSKYRSSGGQSHLTIEWTNQHGCGHGDLDCNIVLQYMCQDNRYESLDDTRRNKDIDTIRNGRTEATIGYRAVNINSKRQKNDQKARQARLDRGMHEPWEWHDKCRKRQRNKGLFTADQNMKDNIGSTSTRQNPNGNRHGYECAEERDYYPYWHPTDWKDMAVYVTNKAHCAFYEYFSFNRHPKGECLERYPGNDGFKHYSQYNNPTECKQRGGVWTLFHSFIDFKGEYKDKASCERASTNDVPLVWGIPYRSEYVDALAIDKATNKPQEFCLVQAPKLDCRLSPVSRPNHLGNVKDAQAMNYTWIIPYFPSQVEKRCAVRIRYNISTYDYDGNSTFSDKNGNNSPVKNDPEVKFQTESGRYNFELQLAVNTAQFGRTFQDRSHVMVLMPRQSNGNDIADDVAVYNLNVRGKRGNIVQVYPAVEYDFVPKDLSCTSNDVVHIQWTGSTRNPGNNDGEGARGTDKNNMVEIDDSGINVKIKNDGKMISEDTKLIYTPDNKIKSMEDLPSCVSENRRLTFQDQLNNSPASYSVALSFAPGSYKYMCTRNNNFSNRNQKGSIRVSQTTTSCRKLRACMRELIARKRNACVIETPVLFQHVYCDIYLHNPRGSNDRLNSRGTNRRNANRLFDSQNNNKGGYNVGEKNDRANTLERNQFNMKYVMSGPQADSEDKGATYLNIEWTNQHGCGDGDLNCQIILQYMCQEHEERDIGSNTIVNRKRNGQTESTPRYRRHNPFTSKRQKDREEKYHSRHSSYGLNEPWTWYDKCTKRNRNHGLFTADKDLSRSRKHASIYTRQNPKGTRYGFECPEERDYYPYWHPTDWTDIAVLVDKKADCSYYQTESFNVKPKGECMEKYSDGSFKHDSKYNNAAECQGQWIDFHNYLEKAPQNTQGSCEAAGNKWLYAYRSDEYDQDRGEIKKKCVVPLKKPECLVAPYSRSNHLGNGNGITPLTYKWKLPHYPSQKEQRCFFRIRYNISTNDPLSGKFFFVPFPVYVRGNKIKTNPTVRLFDKLPLQLAINTAQFGRTFQDRSHMFILKPRSRNDLPNDLNIHNVNIRGKRGNIVQVYPAVEYDFVPKRLTISTNDAIHMAWTGANTNPRGNAGQGAA
;
A
#
# COMPACT_ATOMS: atom_id res chain seq x y z
N MET A 1 -63.41 34.29 3.34
CA MET A 1 -62.53 33.91 4.47
C MET A 1 -62.31 32.41 4.41
N ALA A 2 -61.17 31.80 4.78
CA ALA A 2 -59.76 32.19 4.59
C ALA A 2 -58.89 30.95 4.96
N TYR A 3 -58.32 30.27 3.96
CA TYR A 3 -57.27 29.23 4.07
C TYR A 3 -57.40 28.12 5.13
N SER A 4 -57.76 26.91 4.68
CA SER A 4 -56.87 25.72 4.74
C SER A 4 -57.60 24.45 4.24
N CYS A 5 -57.61 24.20 2.93
CA CYS A 5 -58.05 22.92 2.40
C CYS A 5 -57.47 22.62 1.01
N LEU A 6 -56.64 21.58 0.90
CA LEU A 6 -56.49 20.72 -0.28
C LEU A 6 -55.65 19.50 0.13
N LEU A 7 -56.34 18.39 0.43
CA LEU A 7 -55.77 17.09 0.76
C LEU A 7 -56.14 16.10 -0.35
N SER A 8 -55.41 14.98 -0.45
CA SER A 8 -55.51 13.89 -1.44
C SER A 8 -54.69 14.05 -2.75
N LEU A 9 -54.43 12.89 -3.39
CA LEU A 9 -53.75 12.71 -4.69
C LEU A 9 -52.27 13.19 -4.77
N GLY A 10 -51.36 12.50 -4.07
CA GLY A 10 -49.91 12.80 -4.14
C GLY A 10 -48.95 11.76 -3.55
N LEU A 11 -49.19 10.45 -3.73
CA LEU A 11 -48.47 9.41 -2.97
C LEU A 11 -48.02 8.18 -3.81
N ARG A 12 -47.47 8.40 -5.01
CA ARG A 12 -46.81 7.38 -5.86
C ARG A 12 -45.53 7.84 -6.57
N SER A 13 -44.76 8.75 -5.98
CA SER A 13 -43.52 9.31 -6.59
C SER A 13 -42.32 9.30 -5.64
N THR A 14 -42.01 8.15 -5.02
CA THR A 14 -40.93 8.04 -4.03
C THR A 14 -39.59 7.62 -4.66
N PHE A 15 -38.82 8.62 -5.11
CA PHE A 15 -37.35 8.58 -5.19
C PHE A 15 -36.68 7.28 -5.69
N LEU A 16 -36.73 7.03 -7.00
CA LEU A 16 -35.79 6.11 -7.66
C LEU A 16 -34.41 6.77 -7.83
N LEU A 17 -33.74 7.09 -6.72
CA LEU A 17 -32.41 7.70 -6.71
C LEU A 17 -31.35 6.63 -7.03
N VAL A 18 -31.19 6.32 -8.31
CA VAL A 18 -30.19 5.37 -8.82
C VAL A 18 -28.79 5.98 -8.65
N CYS A 19 -28.23 5.85 -7.44
CA CYS A 19 -26.86 6.21 -7.15
C CYS A 19 -25.91 5.25 -7.88
N LEU A 20 -25.47 5.66 -9.07
CA LEU A 20 -24.46 4.98 -9.91
C LEU A 20 -23.11 4.91 -9.18
N HIS A 21 -22.98 3.91 -8.30
CA HIS A 21 -21.74 3.59 -7.60
C HIS A 21 -20.80 2.82 -8.53
N TYR A 22 -19.94 3.55 -9.24
CA TYR A 22 -18.83 2.97 -9.98
C TYR A 22 -17.87 2.27 -9.02
N VAL A 23 -17.56 1.00 -9.30
CA VAL A 23 -16.52 0.25 -8.60
C VAL A 23 -15.18 0.62 -9.25
N LEU A 24 -14.32 1.30 -8.50
CA LEU A 24 -13.00 1.70 -8.98
C LEU A 24 -12.04 0.52 -8.81
N GLY A 25 -11.53 0.02 -9.93
CA GLY A 25 -10.66 -1.16 -10.03
C GLY A 25 -9.28 -0.82 -10.54
N ASP A 26 -8.79 0.34 -10.12
CA ASP A 26 -7.74 1.09 -10.78
C ASP A 26 -6.42 0.31 -11.00
N VAL A 27 -5.68 0.66 -12.06
CA VAL A 27 -4.31 0.21 -12.31
C VAL A 27 -3.38 1.41 -12.49
N TYR A 28 -2.24 1.42 -11.80
CA TYR A 28 -1.27 2.53 -11.84
C TYR A 28 0.14 2.06 -12.11
N MET A 29 0.76 2.62 -13.14
CA MET A 29 2.14 2.29 -13.49
C MET A 29 3.11 3.22 -12.74
N HIS A 30 3.99 2.63 -11.93
CA HIS A 30 4.92 3.34 -11.05
C HIS A 30 6.31 3.47 -11.66
N ASN A 31 6.72 2.50 -12.48
CA ASN A 31 7.88 2.59 -13.35
C ASN A 31 7.58 1.92 -14.72
N PRO A 32 7.93 2.52 -15.88
CA PRO A 32 8.09 3.96 -16.06
C PRO A 32 6.81 4.70 -15.60
N ARG A 33 6.95 5.92 -15.08
CA ARG A 33 5.84 6.62 -14.41
C ARG A 33 4.63 6.84 -15.34
N GLY A 34 3.50 6.25 -14.96
CA GLY A 34 2.20 6.35 -15.64
C GLY A 34 1.57 7.73 -15.51
N SER A 35 0.90 8.19 -16.55
CA SER A 35 0.37 9.55 -16.63
C SER A 35 -1.03 9.68 -16.01
N ASN A 36 -1.91 8.68 -16.11
CA ASN A 36 -3.33 8.78 -15.77
C ASN A 36 -3.98 10.09 -16.30
N ASP A 37 -3.73 10.39 -17.59
CA ASP A 37 -4.06 11.66 -18.28
C ASP A 37 -3.49 12.96 -17.67
N ARG A 38 -2.66 12.93 -16.62
CA ARG A 38 -2.02 14.15 -16.09
C ARG A 38 -0.94 14.69 -17.04
N LEU A 39 -0.73 16.01 -17.02
CA LEU A 39 0.46 16.65 -17.60
C LEU A 39 1.23 17.39 -16.52
N ASN A 40 0.71 18.53 -16.04
CA ASN A 40 1.46 19.46 -15.19
C ASN A 40 0.60 20.18 -14.15
N ALA A 41 -0.60 19.66 -13.86
CA ALA A 41 -1.52 20.17 -12.85
C ALA A 41 -0.98 20.15 -11.41
N ASN A 42 -1.08 21.31 -10.74
CA ASN A 42 -0.82 21.47 -9.29
C ASN A 42 -1.86 20.79 -8.38
N GLY A 43 -2.97 20.31 -8.95
CA GLY A 43 -4.09 19.71 -8.21
C GLY A 43 -3.85 18.27 -7.79
N GLN A 44 -4.60 17.80 -6.77
CA GLN A 44 -4.58 16.39 -6.37
C GLN A 44 -5.11 15.47 -7.49
N ASN A 45 -6.17 15.90 -8.18
CA ASN A 45 -6.80 15.17 -9.29
C ASN A 45 -6.21 15.60 -10.66
N ARG A 46 -6.26 14.72 -11.67
CA ARG A 46 -6.15 15.10 -13.09
C ARG A 46 -7.27 16.08 -13.46
N GLN A 47 -6.99 17.11 -14.27
CA GLN A 47 -8.01 18.11 -14.65
C GLN A 47 -8.95 17.60 -15.75
N ASN A 48 -8.47 16.71 -16.62
CA ASN A 48 -9.20 16.20 -17.78
C ASN A 48 -8.99 14.68 -17.89
N ALA A 49 -10.09 13.92 -17.88
CA ALA A 49 -10.08 12.45 -18.03
C ALA A 49 -10.21 11.98 -19.48
N ASN A 50 -10.26 12.90 -20.44
CA ASN A 50 -10.51 12.63 -21.86
C ASN A 50 -9.30 13.05 -22.71
N ARG A 51 -8.12 13.27 -22.11
CA ARG A 51 -6.99 13.98 -22.74
C ARG A 51 -6.25 13.09 -23.73
N LEU A 52 -5.79 11.91 -23.29
CA LEU A 52 -4.97 10.99 -24.08
C LEU A 52 -5.64 9.63 -24.29
N PHE A 53 -6.31 9.10 -23.27
CA PHE A 53 -6.92 7.76 -23.27
C PHE A 53 -8.03 7.67 -22.21
N ASP A 54 -8.91 6.68 -22.29
CA ASP A 54 -9.87 6.42 -21.21
C ASP A 54 -9.23 5.49 -20.19
N SER A 55 -8.63 6.11 -19.18
CA SER A 55 -7.95 5.44 -18.07
C SER A 55 -8.88 4.56 -17.22
N GLN A 56 -10.19 4.86 -17.15
CA GLN A 56 -11.18 4.28 -16.20
C GLN A 56 -10.85 4.39 -14.70
N ASN A 57 -9.61 4.76 -14.37
CA ASN A 57 -9.01 4.94 -13.05
C ASN A 57 -9.56 6.14 -12.27
N ASN A 58 -9.40 6.12 -10.94
CA ASN A 58 -9.52 7.29 -10.06
C ASN A 58 -8.62 8.46 -10.48
N ALA A 59 -9.17 9.67 -10.43
CA ALA A 59 -8.54 10.91 -10.88
C ALA A 59 -7.28 11.32 -10.09
N LYS A 60 -7.05 10.81 -8.87
CA LYS A 60 -5.87 11.12 -8.05
C LYS A 60 -4.57 10.45 -8.51
N GLY A 61 -4.66 9.31 -9.18
CA GLY A 61 -3.51 8.50 -9.56
C GLY A 61 -2.69 9.09 -10.70
N GLY A 62 -1.63 8.37 -11.10
CA GLY A 62 -0.64 8.80 -12.10
C GLY A 62 0.18 10.03 -11.71
N TYR A 63 1.20 10.33 -12.52
CA TYR A 63 2.26 11.30 -12.24
C TYR A 63 2.21 12.49 -13.20
N ASN A 64 2.59 13.68 -12.75
CA ASN A 64 2.89 14.78 -13.67
C ASN A 64 4.14 14.45 -14.50
N VAL A 65 4.24 15.02 -15.70
CA VAL A 65 5.45 14.95 -16.53
C VAL A 65 6.61 15.63 -15.81
N GLY A 66 7.81 15.07 -15.94
CA GLY A 66 9.01 15.67 -15.37
C GLY A 66 9.50 16.88 -16.17
N GLU A 67 10.31 17.70 -15.51
CA GLU A 67 10.87 18.94 -16.07
C GLU A 67 12.36 18.72 -16.42
N LEU A 68 12.87 19.40 -17.45
CA LEU A 68 14.27 19.26 -17.88
C LEU A 68 15.27 19.65 -16.76
N PRO A 69 16.44 18.99 -16.70
CA PRO A 69 17.53 19.41 -15.81
C PRO A 69 17.84 20.91 -15.96
N TYR A 70 17.90 21.61 -14.83
CA TYR A 70 18.26 23.04 -14.73
C TYR A 70 17.34 24.00 -15.51
N ARG A 71 16.12 23.58 -15.90
CA ARG A 71 15.12 24.44 -16.57
C ARG A 71 13.70 24.17 -16.03
N ASN A 72 13.33 24.92 -15.00
CA ASN A 72 12.00 24.83 -14.37
C ASN A 72 10.90 25.33 -15.33
N GLY A 73 9.75 24.66 -15.35
CA GLY A 73 8.56 25.10 -16.08
C GLY A 73 8.13 24.20 -17.23
N GLY A 74 7.61 23.00 -16.94
CA GLY A 74 6.99 22.05 -17.89
C GLY A 74 5.69 22.53 -18.58
N GLY A 75 5.53 23.85 -18.74
CA GLY A 75 4.48 24.53 -19.51
C GLY A 75 4.87 24.84 -20.97
N SER A 76 6.03 24.37 -21.44
CA SER A 76 6.30 24.11 -22.86
C SER A 76 6.69 22.64 -23.05
N GLN A 77 6.48 22.07 -24.24
CA GLN A 77 6.90 20.70 -24.54
C GLN A 77 8.42 20.56 -24.51
N ASP A 78 9.14 21.59 -24.94
CA ASP A 78 10.62 21.66 -24.98
C ASP A 78 11.28 21.75 -23.60
N LEU A 79 10.47 21.82 -22.53
CA LEU A 79 10.90 21.83 -21.13
C LEU A 79 10.45 20.58 -20.35
N GLN A 80 9.87 19.60 -21.05
CA GLN A 80 9.49 18.30 -20.48
C GLN A 80 10.62 17.29 -20.62
N TYR A 81 10.82 16.47 -19.59
CA TYR A 81 11.81 15.40 -19.59
C TYR A 81 11.20 14.07 -20.02
N ALA A 82 11.53 13.63 -21.23
CA ALA A 82 11.32 12.26 -21.69
C ALA A 82 12.45 11.37 -21.17
N MET A 83 12.12 10.29 -20.45
CA MET A 83 13.13 9.34 -19.97
C MET A 83 13.79 8.62 -21.16
N LYS A 84 15.11 8.51 -21.11
CA LYS A 84 15.96 7.84 -22.12
C LYS A 84 16.28 6.42 -21.67
N TYR A 85 16.35 5.48 -22.60
CA TYR A 85 16.73 4.10 -22.33
C TYR A 85 17.55 3.53 -23.48
N PHE A 86 18.55 2.70 -23.21
CA PHE A 86 19.31 2.02 -24.26
C PHE A 86 18.51 0.85 -24.85
N MET A 87 18.55 0.69 -26.16
CA MET A 87 18.14 -0.54 -26.84
C MET A 87 19.03 -1.71 -26.40
N SER A 88 18.57 -2.96 -26.53
CA SER A 88 19.49 -4.11 -26.44
C SER A 88 20.40 -4.17 -27.68
N GLY A 89 21.53 -4.87 -27.57
CA GLY A 89 22.46 -5.08 -28.68
C GLY A 89 22.00 -6.13 -29.69
N SER A 90 22.79 -6.33 -30.75
CA SER A 90 22.45 -7.15 -31.91
C SER A 90 22.28 -8.65 -31.61
N LYS A 91 22.84 -9.14 -30.49
CA LYS A 91 22.82 -10.56 -30.06
C LYS A 91 22.12 -10.81 -28.70
N TYR A 92 21.15 -9.96 -28.37
CA TYR A 92 20.45 -9.93 -27.07
C TYR A 92 19.66 -11.18 -26.69
N ARG A 93 19.49 -12.15 -27.59
CA ARG A 93 18.85 -13.44 -27.30
C ARG A 93 19.83 -14.62 -27.29
N SER A 94 20.97 -14.51 -27.97
CA SER A 94 21.93 -15.61 -28.13
C SER A 94 23.24 -15.49 -27.35
N SER A 95 23.80 -14.28 -27.13
CA SER A 95 25.12 -14.15 -26.49
C SER A 95 25.26 -13.09 -25.40
N GLY A 96 24.39 -12.09 -25.31
CA GLY A 96 24.51 -10.99 -24.35
C GLY A 96 23.95 -9.69 -24.90
N GLY A 97 24.05 -8.59 -24.16
CA GLY A 97 23.64 -7.26 -24.65
C GLY A 97 22.21 -6.86 -24.30
N GLN A 98 21.60 -7.47 -23.27
CA GLN A 98 20.22 -7.17 -22.88
C GLN A 98 20.10 -5.83 -22.14
N SER A 99 19.10 -5.03 -22.50
CA SER A 99 18.76 -3.79 -21.81
C SER A 99 17.45 -3.97 -21.02
N HIS A 100 17.58 -4.04 -19.70
CA HIS A 100 16.54 -4.42 -18.75
C HIS A 100 15.84 -3.18 -18.16
N LEU A 101 14.52 -3.08 -18.32
CA LEU A 101 13.67 -2.07 -17.68
C LEU A 101 12.57 -2.76 -16.86
N THR A 102 12.68 -2.68 -15.54
CA THR A 102 11.65 -3.19 -14.60
C THR A 102 10.42 -2.30 -14.66
N ILE A 103 9.39 -2.75 -15.38
CA ILE A 103 8.05 -2.17 -15.32
C ILE A 103 7.42 -2.58 -13.98
N GLU A 104 6.84 -1.64 -13.25
CA GLU A 104 6.23 -1.86 -11.94
C GLU A 104 4.87 -1.14 -11.87
N TRP A 105 3.87 -1.77 -11.26
CA TRP A 105 2.53 -1.22 -11.12
C TRP A 105 1.84 -1.69 -9.83
N THR A 106 0.67 -1.11 -9.56
CA THR A 106 -0.30 -1.66 -8.61
C THR A 106 -1.67 -1.79 -9.27
N ASN A 107 -2.45 -2.81 -8.90
CA ASN A 107 -3.82 -3.04 -9.38
C ASN A 107 -4.77 -3.22 -8.19
N GLN A 108 -5.90 -2.50 -8.18
CA GLN A 108 -6.70 -2.37 -6.96
C GLN A 108 -7.43 -3.66 -6.58
N HIS A 109 -8.06 -4.38 -7.51
CA HIS A 109 -8.83 -5.59 -7.15
C HIS A 109 -8.01 -6.88 -6.98
N GLY A 110 -6.67 -6.80 -6.96
CA GLY A 110 -5.83 -8.00 -6.82
C GLY A 110 -5.91 -8.93 -8.03
N CYS A 111 -5.28 -10.10 -7.97
CA CYS A 111 -5.43 -11.12 -9.01
C CYS A 111 -5.09 -12.52 -8.48
N GLY A 112 -5.52 -13.58 -9.18
CA GLY A 112 -5.11 -14.96 -8.92
C GLY A 112 -5.60 -15.59 -7.61
N HIS A 113 -6.43 -14.92 -6.81
CA HIS A 113 -6.90 -15.41 -5.51
C HIS A 113 -8.19 -16.25 -5.57
N GLY A 114 -8.84 -16.34 -6.75
CA GLY A 114 -10.10 -17.08 -6.95
C GLY A 114 -11.37 -16.27 -6.68
N ASP A 115 -11.27 -15.04 -6.19
CA ASP A 115 -12.41 -14.12 -6.02
C ASP A 115 -12.75 -13.33 -7.32
N LEU A 116 -11.85 -13.36 -8.31
CA LEU A 116 -11.89 -12.55 -9.54
C LEU A 116 -11.16 -13.27 -10.69
N ASP A 117 -11.60 -13.10 -11.93
CA ASP A 117 -10.79 -13.41 -13.13
C ASP A 117 -10.10 -12.14 -13.64
N CYS A 118 -8.85 -12.25 -14.09
CA CYS A 118 -7.99 -11.10 -14.33
C CYS A 118 -6.85 -11.36 -15.30
N ASN A 119 -6.66 -10.45 -16.25
CA ASN A 119 -5.58 -10.49 -17.23
C ASN A 119 -4.88 -9.12 -17.28
N ILE A 120 -3.55 -9.10 -17.19
CA ILE A 120 -2.74 -7.87 -17.25
C ILE A 120 -1.91 -7.90 -18.53
N VAL A 121 -2.11 -6.92 -19.41
CA VAL A 121 -1.47 -6.84 -20.74
C VAL A 121 -0.49 -5.66 -20.75
N LEU A 122 0.79 -5.94 -21.04
CA LEU A 122 1.85 -4.94 -21.18
C LEU A 122 2.22 -4.75 -22.65
N GLN A 123 2.16 -3.50 -23.12
CA GLN A 123 2.36 -3.14 -24.52
C GLN A 123 3.18 -1.85 -24.66
N TYR A 124 3.89 -1.70 -25.79
CA TYR A 124 4.53 -0.45 -26.20
C TYR A 124 4.13 -0.07 -27.62
N MET A 125 4.32 1.19 -27.95
CA MET A 125 4.25 1.70 -29.32
C MET A 125 5.43 2.63 -29.55
N CYS A 126 6.06 2.54 -30.71
CA CYS A 126 7.26 3.31 -31.07
C CYS A 126 7.20 3.82 -32.51
N GLN A 127 7.80 4.99 -32.71
CA GLN A 127 8.11 5.62 -34.00
C GLN A 127 9.57 6.06 -34.01
N ASP A 128 10.09 6.54 -35.13
CA ASP A 128 11.37 7.27 -35.14
C ASP A 128 11.23 8.58 -34.34
N ASN A 129 12.28 8.97 -33.61
CA ASN A 129 12.33 10.22 -32.83
C ASN A 129 12.55 11.44 -33.74
N ARG A 130 11.59 11.70 -34.63
CA ARG A 130 11.59 12.87 -35.51
C ARG A 130 11.36 14.12 -34.66
N TYR A 131 12.28 15.08 -34.77
CA TYR A 131 12.18 16.36 -34.05
C TYR A 131 11.20 17.28 -34.80
N GLU A 132 10.06 17.58 -34.17
CA GLU A 132 9.15 18.62 -34.63
C GLU A 132 9.44 19.92 -33.88
N SER A 133 9.72 20.98 -34.63
CA SER A 133 9.75 22.33 -34.07
C SER A 133 8.32 22.80 -33.82
N LEU A 134 8.08 23.50 -32.71
CA LEU A 134 6.81 24.17 -32.43
C LEU A 134 6.59 25.46 -33.27
N ASP A 135 7.54 25.77 -34.15
CA ASP A 135 7.44 26.81 -35.16
C ASP A 135 6.65 26.29 -36.38
N ASP A 136 5.44 26.83 -36.57
CA ASP A 136 4.53 26.44 -37.66
C ASP A 136 5.07 26.74 -39.07
N THR A 137 6.11 27.57 -39.21
CA THR A 137 6.81 27.79 -40.49
C THR A 137 7.78 26.66 -40.83
N ARG A 138 8.23 25.89 -39.84
CA ARG A 138 9.16 24.76 -39.97
C ARG A 138 8.49 23.40 -39.70
N ARG A 139 7.16 23.38 -39.58
CA ARG A 139 6.36 22.19 -39.31
C ARG A 139 6.18 21.34 -40.57
N ASN A 140 6.69 20.11 -40.58
CA ASN A 140 6.23 19.09 -41.52
C ASN A 140 4.80 18.65 -41.10
N LYS A 141 3.81 18.88 -41.97
CA LYS A 141 2.39 18.66 -41.65
C LYS A 141 1.89 17.23 -41.93
N ASP A 142 2.72 16.41 -42.57
CA ASP A 142 2.35 15.05 -43.01
C ASP A 142 2.78 13.95 -42.01
N ILE A 143 3.46 14.32 -40.92
CA ILE A 143 3.93 13.42 -39.87
C ILE A 143 3.03 13.60 -38.63
N ASP A 144 2.61 12.49 -38.01
CA ASP A 144 2.10 12.51 -36.64
C ASP A 144 3.23 12.14 -35.67
N THR A 145 3.21 12.69 -34.45
CA THR A 145 4.19 12.35 -33.41
C THR A 145 3.56 12.00 -32.07
N ILE A 146 4.01 10.88 -31.49
CA ILE A 146 3.80 10.55 -30.09
C ILE A 146 4.35 11.71 -29.23
N ARG A 147 3.48 12.31 -28.41
CA ARG A 147 3.79 13.49 -27.58
C ARG A 147 2.85 13.62 -26.37
N ASN A 148 3.39 14.11 -25.25
CA ASN A 148 2.56 14.52 -24.12
C ASN A 148 1.76 15.80 -24.44
N GLY A 149 2.24 16.64 -25.36
CA GLY A 149 1.67 17.95 -25.66
C GLY A 149 1.99 19.02 -24.61
N ARG A 150 1.60 20.27 -24.89
CA ARG A 150 1.83 21.44 -24.03
C ARG A 150 0.69 21.71 -23.04
N THR A 151 -0.50 21.19 -23.30
CA THR A 151 -1.74 21.54 -22.59
C THR A 151 -2.52 20.31 -22.12
N GLU A 152 -3.36 20.47 -21.08
CA GLU A 152 -4.21 19.38 -20.57
C GLU A 152 -5.55 19.22 -21.34
N ALA A 153 -5.80 20.04 -22.36
CA ALA A 153 -6.99 19.96 -23.19
C ALA A 153 -6.96 18.75 -24.15
N THR A 154 -8.11 18.10 -24.34
CA THR A 154 -8.29 17.01 -25.30
C THR A 154 -7.99 17.46 -26.73
N ILE A 155 -7.37 16.58 -27.51
CA ILE A 155 -7.10 16.81 -28.93
C ILE A 155 -8.40 16.85 -29.75
N GLY A 156 -8.44 17.71 -30.76
CA GLY A 156 -9.65 17.96 -31.54
C GLY A 156 -9.97 16.82 -32.50
N TYR A 157 -11.26 16.45 -32.62
CA TYR A 157 -11.73 15.59 -33.69
C TYR A 157 -13.16 15.96 -34.11
N ARG A 158 -13.40 15.96 -35.42
CA ARG A 158 -14.71 16.06 -36.07
C ARG A 158 -14.75 15.09 -37.24
N ALA A 159 -15.65 14.12 -37.18
CA ALA A 159 -15.91 13.21 -38.30
C ALA A 159 -16.36 14.00 -39.53
N VAL A 160 -15.80 13.64 -40.69
CA VAL A 160 -16.17 14.16 -42.01
C VAL A 160 -16.07 13.05 -43.05
N ASN A 161 -16.83 13.18 -44.14
CA ASN A 161 -16.67 12.38 -45.34
C ASN A 161 -15.40 12.84 -46.07
N ILE A 162 -14.61 11.89 -46.54
CA ILE A 162 -13.28 12.14 -47.13
C ILE A 162 -13.22 11.36 -48.44
N ASN A 163 -13.22 12.09 -49.55
CA ASN A 163 -13.32 11.53 -50.90
C ASN A 163 -12.00 11.61 -51.68
N SER A 164 -10.95 12.21 -51.11
CA SER A 164 -9.59 12.24 -51.68
C SER A 164 -8.53 12.29 -50.58
N LYS A 165 -7.30 11.87 -50.91
CA LYS A 165 -6.14 11.93 -50.04
C LYS A 165 -5.76 13.36 -49.66
N ARG A 166 -5.99 14.33 -50.55
CA ARG A 166 -5.84 15.77 -50.23
C ARG A 166 -6.78 16.20 -49.10
N GLN A 167 -8.07 15.84 -49.17
CA GLN A 167 -9.04 16.15 -48.10
C GLN A 167 -8.66 15.49 -46.76
N LYS A 168 -8.06 14.30 -46.80
CA LYS A 168 -7.52 13.60 -45.61
C LYS A 168 -6.41 14.42 -44.95
N ASN A 169 -5.38 14.83 -45.69
CA ASN A 169 -4.27 15.61 -45.15
C ASN A 169 -4.72 17.01 -44.67
N ASP A 170 -5.57 17.70 -45.45
CA ASP A 170 -6.14 19.00 -45.08
C ASP A 170 -6.93 18.92 -43.74
N GLN A 171 -7.65 17.83 -43.50
CA GLN A 171 -8.41 17.64 -42.27
C GLN A 171 -7.53 17.20 -41.09
N LYS A 172 -6.57 16.29 -41.30
CA LYS A 172 -5.59 15.87 -40.29
C LYS A 172 -4.81 17.08 -39.77
N ALA A 173 -4.26 17.91 -40.65
CA ALA A 173 -3.48 19.10 -40.29
C ALA A 173 -4.26 20.12 -39.44
N ARG A 174 -5.60 20.15 -39.55
CA ARG A 174 -6.50 21.00 -38.74
C ARG A 174 -6.83 20.40 -37.37
N GLN A 175 -6.81 19.07 -37.23
CA GLN A 175 -7.27 18.36 -36.03
C GLN A 175 -6.11 17.90 -35.12
N ALA A 176 -5.04 17.35 -35.70
CA ALA A 176 -3.89 16.75 -35.02
C ALA A 176 -2.89 17.78 -34.45
N ARG A 177 -3.39 18.78 -33.71
CA ARG A 177 -2.60 19.92 -33.20
C ARG A 177 -1.44 19.50 -32.30
N LEU A 178 -0.27 20.13 -32.47
CA LEU A 178 0.96 19.82 -31.72
C LEU A 178 0.90 20.24 -30.24
N ASP A 179 0.16 21.30 -29.88
CA ASP A 179 0.04 21.75 -28.49
C ASP A 179 -0.82 20.83 -27.61
N ARG A 180 -1.47 19.84 -28.21
CA ARG A 180 -2.28 18.80 -27.55
C ARG A 180 -1.51 17.48 -27.48
N GLY A 181 -1.76 16.74 -26.41
CA GLY A 181 -1.21 15.40 -26.25
C GLY A 181 -1.80 14.43 -27.27
N MET A 182 -0.96 13.54 -27.78
CA MET A 182 -1.33 12.54 -28.78
C MET A 182 -0.41 11.33 -28.62
N HIS A 183 -0.97 10.18 -28.24
CA HIS A 183 -0.22 8.92 -28.20
C HIS A 183 -0.50 8.08 -29.45
N GLU A 184 -1.76 7.99 -29.86
CA GLU A 184 -2.18 7.31 -31.09
C GLU A 184 -2.51 8.37 -32.18
N PRO A 185 -2.21 8.12 -33.47
CA PRO A 185 -2.33 9.11 -34.55
C PRO A 185 -3.78 9.37 -34.97
N TRP A 186 -4.00 10.41 -35.77
CA TRP A 186 -5.34 10.84 -36.18
C TRP A 186 -6.08 9.76 -37.00
N GLU A 187 -5.39 9.11 -37.93
CA GLU A 187 -5.92 8.06 -38.79
C GLU A 187 -6.48 6.87 -38.00
N TRP A 188 -5.86 6.53 -36.85
CA TRP A 188 -6.30 5.45 -35.96
C TRP A 188 -7.67 5.72 -35.33
N HIS A 189 -7.93 6.98 -34.95
CA HIS A 189 -9.23 7.34 -34.38
C HIS A 189 -10.31 7.47 -35.45
N ASP A 190 -10.01 8.10 -36.60
CA ASP A 190 -10.99 8.26 -37.68
C ASP A 190 -11.43 6.90 -38.26
N LYS A 191 -10.49 5.97 -38.47
CA LYS A 191 -10.83 4.60 -38.89
C LYS A 191 -11.60 3.82 -37.82
N CYS A 192 -11.26 3.97 -36.54
CA CYS A 192 -12.02 3.34 -35.45
C CYS A 192 -13.46 3.84 -35.38
N ARG A 193 -13.68 5.15 -35.56
CA ARG A 193 -15.02 5.76 -35.55
C ARG A 193 -15.88 5.37 -36.76
N LYS A 194 -15.25 5.09 -37.92
CA LYS A 194 -15.93 4.74 -39.18
C LYS A 194 -16.11 3.23 -39.40
N ARG A 195 -15.24 2.39 -38.85
CA ARG A 195 -15.31 0.92 -38.93
C ARG A 195 -16.45 0.38 -38.08
N GLN A 196 -17.30 -0.48 -38.64
CA GLN A 196 -18.40 -1.09 -37.88
C GLN A 196 -17.89 -1.93 -36.70
N ARG A 197 -18.54 -1.78 -35.54
CA ARG A 197 -18.31 -2.58 -34.33
C ARG A 197 -18.42 -4.08 -34.63
N ASN A 198 -17.57 -4.89 -34.02
CA ASN A 198 -17.78 -6.34 -34.00
C ASN A 198 -19.07 -6.68 -33.23
N LYS A 199 -20.09 -7.18 -33.94
CA LYS A 199 -21.42 -7.48 -33.36
C LYS A 199 -21.41 -8.71 -32.44
N GLY A 200 -20.41 -9.59 -32.54
CA GLY A 200 -20.30 -10.83 -31.75
C GLY A 200 -19.94 -10.63 -30.26
N LEU A 201 -19.63 -9.40 -29.83
CA LEU A 201 -19.13 -9.09 -28.49
C LEU A 201 -20.25 -8.99 -27.44
N PHE A 202 -20.01 -9.62 -26.28
CA PHE A 202 -20.90 -9.61 -25.11
C PHE A 202 -21.01 -8.24 -24.43
N THR A 203 -22.26 -7.83 -24.18
CA THR A 203 -22.64 -6.56 -23.54
C THR A 203 -23.53 -6.75 -22.31
N ALA A 204 -23.86 -7.98 -21.92
CA ALA A 204 -24.92 -8.26 -20.93
C ALA A 204 -26.22 -7.52 -21.28
N ASP A 205 -26.86 -6.88 -20.30
CA ASP A 205 -28.06 -6.04 -20.44
C ASP A 205 -27.78 -4.61 -20.96
N GLN A 206 -26.52 -4.23 -21.22
CA GLN A 206 -26.17 -2.86 -21.60
C GLN A 206 -26.60 -2.52 -23.04
N ASN A 207 -27.46 -1.52 -23.19
CA ASN A 207 -27.93 -1.02 -24.49
C ASN A 207 -26.85 -0.15 -25.18
N MET A 208 -26.41 -0.57 -26.36
CA MET A 208 -25.39 0.10 -27.19
C MET A 208 -25.97 1.28 -28.01
N LYS A 209 -26.61 2.23 -27.32
CA LYS A 209 -27.48 3.31 -27.85
C LYS A 209 -27.09 3.83 -29.23
N ASP A 210 -25.92 4.46 -29.33
CA ASP A 210 -25.56 5.25 -30.50
C ASP A 210 -24.83 4.42 -31.58
N ASN A 211 -24.33 3.24 -31.20
CA ASN A 211 -23.67 2.25 -32.07
C ASN A 211 -22.63 2.84 -33.07
N ILE A 212 -21.86 3.85 -32.65
CA ILE A 212 -21.06 4.68 -33.57
C ILE A 212 -19.71 4.01 -33.89
N GLY A 213 -19.79 2.97 -34.71
CA GLY A 213 -18.63 2.17 -35.13
C GLY A 213 -17.90 1.53 -33.94
N SER A 214 -16.61 1.32 -34.09
CA SER A 214 -15.75 0.62 -33.13
C SER A 214 -15.40 1.46 -31.88
N THR A 215 -16.17 2.52 -31.61
CA THR A 215 -16.05 3.35 -30.41
C THR A 215 -17.10 3.07 -29.35
N SER A 216 -18.23 2.44 -29.70
CA SER A 216 -19.26 2.00 -28.73
C SER A 216 -18.95 0.59 -28.19
N THR A 217 -18.73 0.47 -26.88
CA THR A 217 -18.47 -0.82 -26.19
C THR A 217 -19.35 -0.97 -24.94
N ARG A 218 -19.34 -2.14 -24.29
CA ARG A 218 -20.03 -2.36 -22.99
C ARG A 218 -19.62 -1.31 -21.93
N GLN A 219 -18.34 -0.93 -21.92
CA GLN A 219 -17.79 0.05 -20.97
C GLN A 219 -17.97 1.50 -21.43
N ASN A 220 -18.11 1.73 -22.73
CA ASN A 220 -18.34 3.04 -23.34
C ASN A 220 -19.56 3.00 -24.29
N PRO A 221 -20.80 2.81 -23.78
CA PRO A 221 -21.98 2.57 -24.62
C PRO A 221 -22.27 3.75 -25.57
N ASN A 222 -22.02 4.98 -25.10
CA ASN A 222 -22.28 6.22 -25.85
C ASN A 222 -21.13 6.60 -26.83
N GLY A 223 -20.05 5.81 -26.88
CA GLY A 223 -18.90 6.10 -27.75
C GLY A 223 -18.21 7.46 -27.46
N ASN A 224 -18.04 7.80 -26.18
CA ASN A 224 -17.32 9.00 -25.73
C ASN A 224 -15.86 8.98 -26.21
N ARG A 225 -15.30 10.14 -26.58
CA ARG A 225 -13.91 10.26 -27.05
C ARG A 225 -12.95 10.63 -25.93
N HIS A 226 -11.87 9.85 -25.81
CA HIS A 226 -10.72 10.13 -24.95
C HIS A 226 -9.46 10.10 -25.82
N GLY A 227 -8.77 11.25 -25.95
CA GLY A 227 -7.68 11.42 -26.91
C GLY A 227 -8.06 11.00 -28.34
N TYR A 228 -7.24 10.12 -28.91
CA TYR A 228 -7.44 9.41 -30.19
C TYR A 228 -7.50 7.88 -30.01
N GLU A 229 -7.86 7.41 -28.80
CA GLU A 229 -7.97 5.97 -28.52
C GLU A 229 -9.12 5.30 -29.31
N CYS A 230 -8.97 4.00 -29.56
CA CYS A 230 -10.04 3.13 -30.06
C CYS A 230 -10.56 2.22 -28.93
N ALA A 231 -11.79 2.46 -28.46
CA ALA A 231 -12.34 1.77 -27.28
C ALA A 231 -12.48 0.25 -27.47
N GLU A 232 -12.78 -0.22 -28.69
CA GLU A 232 -12.84 -1.65 -29.00
C GLU A 232 -11.46 -2.33 -28.96
N GLU A 233 -10.38 -1.63 -29.33
CA GLU A 233 -9.01 -2.17 -29.22
C GLU A 233 -8.51 -2.16 -27.76
N ARG A 234 -8.93 -1.16 -26.97
CA ARG A 234 -8.69 -1.09 -25.53
C ARG A 234 -9.37 -2.24 -24.79
N ASP A 235 -10.66 -2.45 -25.00
CA ASP A 235 -11.49 -3.36 -24.19
C ASP A 235 -11.22 -4.85 -24.47
N TYR A 236 -10.78 -5.20 -25.68
CA TYR A 236 -10.67 -6.60 -26.10
C TYR A 236 -9.23 -6.95 -26.53
N TYR A 237 -8.68 -8.01 -25.95
CA TYR A 237 -7.34 -8.52 -26.24
C TYR A 237 -7.33 -10.07 -26.29
N PRO A 238 -6.71 -10.70 -27.29
CA PRO A 238 -6.04 -10.11 -28.45
C PRO A 238 -7.00 -9.42 -29.41
N TYR A 239 -6.57 -8.33 -30.03
CA TYR A 239 -7.39 -7.63 -31.02
C TYR A 239 -7.39 -8.38 -32.37
N TRP A 240 -8.51 -8.35 -33.08
CA TRP A 240 -8.67 -9.06 -34.37
C TRP A 240 -8.25 -8.23 -35.59
N HIS A 241 -8.20 -6.90 -35.46
CA HIS A 241 -7.61 -6.01 -36.46
C HIS A 241 -6.15 -5.64 -36.13
N PRO A 242 -5.39 -5.11 -37.11
CA PRO A 242 -4.07 -4.56 -36.86
C PRO A 242 -4.09 -3.44 -35.82
N THR A 243 -2.99 -3.27 -35.09
CA THR A 243 -2.80 -2.20 -34.09
C THR A 243 -1.35 -1.71 -34.09
N ASP A 244 -1.14 -0.41 -33.87
CA ASP A 244 0.21 0.16 -33.80
C ASP A 244 0.95 -0.24 -32.51
N TRP A 245 0.21 -0.70 -31.49
CA TRP A 245 0.77 -1.31 -30.29
C TRP A 245 1.49 -2.64 -30.59
N LYS A 246 2.45 -2.97 -29.72
CA LYS A 246 3.33 -4.13 -29.78
C LYS A 246 3.32 -4.81 -28.43
N ASP A 247 3.13 -6.12 -28.41
CA ASP A 247 2.95 -6.88 -27.18
C ASP A 247 4.31 -7.12 -26.50
N MET A 248 4.39 -6.91 -25.18
CA MET A 248 5.51 -7.35 -24.35
C MET A 248 5.18 -8.68 -23.68
N ALA A 249 4.14 -8.65 -22.84
CA ALA A 249 3.78 -9.73 -21.94
C ALA A 249 2.28 -9.70 -21.60
N VAL A 250 1.75 -10.86 -21.25
CA VAL A 250 0.43 -11.00 -20.65
C VAL A 250 0.53 -11.89 -19.42
N TYR A 251 -0.09 -11.44 -18.33
CA TYR A 251 -0.29 -12.24 -17.13
C TYR A 251 -1.73 -12.73 -17.10
N VAL A 252 -1.93 -14.04 -16.95
CA VAL A 252 -3.24 -14.72 -17.01
C VAL A 252 -3.54 -15.47 -15.72
N THR A 253 -4.81 -15.61 -15.34
CA THR A 253 -5.27 -16.51 -14.27
C THR A 253 -5.08 -17.98 -14.62
N ASN A 254 -5.43 -18.38 -15.84
CA ASN A 254 -5.33 -19.75 -16.33
C ASN A 254 -4.20 -19.88 -17.35
N LYS A 255 -3.14 -20.61 -16.99
CA LYS A 255 -1.98 -20.86 -17.87
C LYS A 255 -2.36 -21.53 -19.19
N ALA A 256 -3.47 -22.28 -19.26
CA ALA A 256 -3.95 -22.86 -20.52
C ALA A 256 -4.28 -21.79 -21.58
N HIS A 257 -4.71 -20.59 -21.16
CA HIS A 257 -5.01 -19.49 -22.09
C HIS A 257 -3.74 -18.94 -22.77
N CYS A 258 -2.53 -19.26 -22.30
CA CYS A 258 -1.30 -18.76 -22.92
C CYS A 258 -1.15 -19.15 -24.38
N ALA A 259 -1.53 -20.38 -24.78
CA ALA A 259 -1.46 -20.79 -26.18
C ALA A 259 -2.35 -19.91 -27.08
N PHE A 260 -3.52 -19.51 -26.59
CA PHE A 260 -4.43 -18.59 -27.29
C PHE A 260 -3.83 -17.18 -27.41
N TYR A 261 -3.34 -16.58 -26.32
CA TYR A 261 -2.76 -15.24 -26.36
C TYR A 261 -1.48 -15.18 -27.22
N GLU A 262 -0.59 -16.17 -27.10
CA GLU A 262 0.63 -16.24 -27.90
C GLU A 262 0.34 -16.45 -29.39
N TYR A 263 -0.64 -17.32 -29.73
CA TYR A 263 -1.03 -17.56 -31.11
C TYR A 263 -1.73 -16.36 -31.73
N PHE A 264 -2.62 -15.66 -31.02
CA PHE A 264 -3.38 -14.53 -31.58
C PHE A 264 -2.72 -13.16 -31.37
N SER A 265 -1.56 -13.06 -30.74
CA SER A 265 -0.77 -11.83 -30.63
C SER A 265 -0.41 -11.28 -32.02
N PHE A 266 -0.60 -9.98 -32.24
CA PHE A 266 -0.26 -9.34 -33.51
C PHE A 266 1.26 -9.42 -33.80
N ASN A 267 2.11 -9.59 -32.78
CA ASN A 267 3.54 -9.79 -32.96
C ASN A 267 3.88 -11.03 -33.81
N ARG A 268 2.99 -12.03 -33.94
CA ARG A 268 3.22 -13.25 -34.74
C ARG A 268 2.10 -13.60 -35.71
N HIS A 269 0.85 -13.23 -35.43
CA HIS A 269 -0.30 -13.57 -36.27
C HIS A 269 -0.75 -12.35 -37.09
N PRO A 270 -0.64 -12.37 -38.43
CA PRO A 270 -1.06 -11.28 -39.29
C PRO A 270 -2.54 -10.93 -39.10
N LYS A 271 -2.89 -9.65 -39.18
CA LYS A 271 -4.25 -9.17 -38.92
C LYS A 271 -4.84 -8.56 -40.17
N GLY A 272 -6.13 -8.80 -40.38
CA GLY A 272 -6.83 -8.40 -41.59
C GLY A 272 -7.48 -7.01 -41.50
N GLU A 273 -7.39 -6.25 -42.58
CA GLU A 273 -8.16 -5.01 -42.76
C GLU A 273 -8.60 -4.88 -44.23
N CYS A 274 -9.74 -4.22 -44.45
CA CYS A 274 -10.26 -3.94 -45.77
C CYS A 274 -9.65 -2.65 -46.35
N LEU A 275 -9.03 -2.73 -47.53
CA LEU A 275 -8.54 -1.58 -48.29
C LEU A 275 -9.54 -1.22 -49.39
N GLU A 276 -10.18 -0.06 -49.25
CA GLU A 276 -11.00 0.58 -50.27
C GLU A 276 -10.19 1.65 -51.00
N ARG A 277 -10.46 1.94 -52.27
CA ARG A 277 -9.87 3.09 -52.98
C ARG A 277 -10.73 4.35 -52.85
N TYR A 278 -10.12 5.53 -52.91
CA TYR A 278 -10.88 6.78 -53.05
C TYR A 278 -11.57 6.84 -54.43
N PRO A 279 -12.72 7.54 -54.54
CA PRO A 279 -13.33 7.87 -55.84
C PRO A 279 -12.30 8.44 -56.83
N GLY A 280 -12.36 8.03 -58.10
CA GLY A 280 -11.38 8.43 -59.11
C GLY A 280 -9.99 7.77 -59.00
N ASN A 281 -9.84 6.71 -58.19
CA ASN A 281 -8.58 5.96 -58.00
C ASN A 281 -7.42 6.74 -57.35
N ASP A 282 -7.70 7.78 -56.55
CA ASP A 282 -6.74 8.60 -55.77
C ASP A 282 -6.07 7.83 -54.59
N GLY A 283 -5.56 6.62 -54.86
CA GLY A 283 -4.97 5.74 -53.86
C GLY A 283 -5.98 4.99 -52.98
N PHE A 284 -5.47 4.34 -51.92
CA PHE A 284 -6.28 3.68 -50.90
C PHE A 284 -6.77 4.69 -49.84
N LYS A 285 -7.96 4.45 -49.29
CA LYS A 285 -8.44 5.11 -48.07
C LYS A 285 -7.64 4.61 -46.87
N HIS A 286 -7.46 5.47 -45.86
CA HIS A 286 -6.88 5.08 -44.57
C HIS A 286 -7.88 4.37 -43.63
N TYR A 287 -9.14 4.23 -44.06
CA TYR A 287 -10.23 3.59 -43.34
C TYR A 287 -11.10 2.75 -44.28
N SER A 288 -11.78 1.76 -43.71
CA SER A 288 -12.94 1.09 -44.30
C SER A 288 -14.04 0.97 -43.25
N GLN A 289 -15.30 0.88 -43.69
CA GLN A 289 -16.40 0.55 -42.78
C GLN A 289 -16.50 -0.95 -42.47
N TYR A 290 -15.94 -1.82 -43.34
CA TYR A 290 -16.09 -3.27 -43.26
C TYR A 290 -15.03 -3.90 -42.35
N ASN A 291 -15.47 -4.78 -41.44
CA ASN A 291 -14.62 -5.39 -40.42
C ASN A 291 -14.26 -6.87 -40.69
N ASN A 292 -14.69 -7.43 -41.83
CA ASN A 292 -14.53 -8.83 -42.19
C ASN A 292 -14.23 -9.00 -43.69
N PRO A 293 -13.60 -10.12 -44.12
CA PRO A 293 -13.22 -10.34 -45.51
C PRO A 293 -14.39 -10.50 -46.48
N THR A 294 -15.56 -10.92 -46.00
CA THR A 294 -16.73 -11.20 -46.84
C THR A 294 -17.37 -9.92 -47.33
N GLU A 295 -17.77 -9.03 -46.43
CA GLU A 295 -18.33 -7.71 -46.78
C GLU A 295 -17.33 -6.87 -47.57
N CYS A 296 -16.03 -6.94 -47.22
CA CYS A 296 -14.97 -6.25 -47.93
C CYS A 296 -14.96 -6.60 -49.43
N LYS A 297 -14.91 -7.90 -49.75
CA LYS A 297 -14.92 -8.40 -51.14
C LYS A 297 -16.22 -8.08 -51.86
N GLN A 298 -17.38 -8.29 -51.21
CA GLN A 298 -18.71 -7.97 -51.76
C GLN A 298 -18.88 -6.50 -52.13
N ARG A 299 -18.05 -5.61 -51.57
CA ARG A 299 -18.12 -4.15 -51.75
C ARG A 299 -16.93 -3.60 -52.54
N GLY A 300 -16.19 -4.46 -53.25
CA GLY A 300 -15.07 -4.08 -54.12
C GLY A 300 -13.78 -3.70 -53.40
N GLY A 301 -13.68 -3.94 -52.09
CA GLY A 301 -12.46 -3.75 -51.31
C GLY A 301 -11.51 -4.94 -51.36
N VAL A 302 -10.22 -4.68 -51.13
CA VAL A 302 -9.18 -5.70 -51.03
C VAL A 302 -8.93 -6.02 -49.56
N TRP A 303 -9.20 -7.26 -49.13
CA TRP A 303 -8.86 -7.71 -47.79
C TRP A 303 -7.35 -8.03 -47.69
N THR A 304 -6.63 -7.27 -46.88
CA THR A 304 -5.17 -7.32 -46.77
C THR A 304 -4.76 -7.83 -45.40
N LEU A 305 -3.85 -8.81 -45.37
CA LEU A 305 -3.20 -9.28 -44.13
C LEU A 305 -1.94 -8.47 -43.87
N PHE A 306 -1.96 -7.70 -42.79
CA PHE A 306 -0.83 -6.88 -42.37
C PHE A 306 0.02 -7.59 -41.31
N HIS A 307 1.30 -7.21 -41.25
CA HIS A 307 2.29 -7.73 -40.31
C HIS A 307 2.75 -6.65 -39.31
N SER A 308 2.93 -7.08 -38.06
CA SER A 308 3.52 -6.28 -36.98
C SER A 308 5.05 -6.28 -37.08
N PHE A 309 5.66 -5.10 -37.02
CA PHE A 309 7.10 -4.93 -37.10
C PHE A 309 7.62 -3.90 -36.09
N ILE A 310 8.92 -3.94 -35.82
CA ILE A 310 9.63 -2.92 -35.03
C ILE A 310 10.59 -2.09 -35.88
N ASP A 311 11.13 -2.66 -36.96
CA ASP A 311 12.08 -1.99 -37.87
C ASP A 311 12.05 -2.62 -39.27
N PHE A 312 12.77 -2.02 -40.24
CA PHE A 312 12.89 -2.52 -41.61
C PHE A 312 14.29 -3.07 -41.91
N LYS A 313 14.37 -4.10 -42.77
CA LYS A 313 15.63 -4.56 -43.40
C LYS A 313 15.60 -4.33 -44.90
N GLY A 314 15.73 -3.05 -45.30
CA GLY A 314 15.63 -2.60 -46.69
C GLY A 314 16.73 -3.09 -47.64
N GLU A 315 17.73 -3.81 -47.15
CA GLU A 315 18.77 -4.48 -47.95
C GLU A 315 18.25 -5.72 -48.69
N TYR A 316 17.29 -6.46 -48.11
CA TYR A 316 16.67 -7.64 -48.73
C TYR A 316 15.48 -7.22 -49.59
N LYS A 317 15.50 -7.59 -50.87
CA LYS A 317 14.53 -7.15 -51.90
C LYS A 317 13.50 -8.19 -52.28
N ASP A 318 13.64 -9.41 -51.79
CA ASP A 318 12.77 -10.54 -52.10
C ASP A 318 12.55 -11.41 -50.86
N LYS A 319 11.51 -12.24 -50.92
CA LYS A 319 11.14 -13.16 -49.84
C LYS A 319 12.27 -14.11 -49.45
N ALA A 320 12.97 -14.71 -50.43
CA ALA A 320 13.95 -15.75 -50.17
C ALA A 320 15.26 -15.20 -49.58
N SER A 321 15.69 -13.99 -49.96
CA SER A 321 16.80 -13.31 -49.27
C SER A 321 16.42 -12.90 -47.84
N CYS A 322 15.20 -12.39 -47.63
CA CYS A 322 14.69 -12.04 -46.31
C CYS A 322 14.59 -13.27 -45.37
N GLU A 323 14.05 -14.38 -45.84
CA GLU A 323 13.89 -15.62 -45.05
C GLU A 323 15.25 -16.25 -44.72
N ARG A 324 16.20 -16.28 -45.66
CA ARG A 324 17.58 -16.75 -45.41
C ARG A 324 18.37 -15.87 -44.43
N ALA A 325 18.05 -14.58 -44.35
CA ALA A 325 18.69 -13.64 -43.44
C ALA A 325 18.04 -13.58 -42.04
N SER A 326 16.94 -14.30 -41.82
CA SER A 326 16.25 -14.35 -40.53
C SER A 326 17.10 -15.07 -39.48
N THR A 327 17.25 -14.48 -38.30
CA THR A 327 18.05 -15.04 -37.20
C THR A 327 17.24 -15.11 -35.90
N ASN A 328 17.73 -15.87 -34.92
CA ASN A 328 17.10 -15.94 -33.60
C ASN A 328 17.02 -14.57 -32.92
N ASP A 329 18.07 -13.75 -33.01
CA ASP A 329 18.14 -12.40 -32.42
C ASP A 329 17.36 -11.35 -33.21
N VAL A 330 17.54 -11.36 -34.54
CA VAL A 330 16.86 -10.48 -35.51
C VAL A 330 15.94 -11.33 -36.39
N PRO A 331 14.74 -11.69 -35.90
CA PRO A 331 13.76 -12.44 -36.68
C PRO A 331 13.17 -11.56 -37.77
N LEU A 332 13.24 -12.02 -39.01
CA LEU A 332 12.71 -11.35 -40.19
C LEU A 332 11.44 -12.06 -40.67
N VAL A 333 10.53 -11.28 -41.25
CA VAL A 333 9.37 -11.78 -42.00
C VAL A 333 9.17 -10.96 -43.26
N TRP A 334 8.84 -11.64 -44.35
CA TRP A 334 8.43 -10.99 -45.59
C TRP A 334 6.92 -10.73 -45.57
N GLY A 335 6.49 -9.47 -45.74
CA GLY A 335 5.06 -9.14 -45.75
C GLY A 335 4.75 -7.64 -45.74
N ILE A 336 3.46 -7.30 -45.69
CA ILE A 336 2.97 -5.91 -45.74
C ILE A 336 3.02 -5.27 -44.34
N PRO A 337 3.77 -4.17 -44.12
CA PRO A 337 3.91 -3.52 -42.82
C PRO A 337 2.65 -2.78 -42.36
N TYR A 338 2.26 -2.92 -41.08
CA TYR A 338 1.23 -2.06 -40.48
C TYR A 338 1.80 -0.83 -39.76
N ARG A 339 1.42 0.35 -40.24
CA ARG A 339 1.27 1.58 -39.43
C ARG A 339 0.00 2.29 -39.84
N SER A 340 -0.85 2.71 -38.91
CA SER A 340 -2.13 3.37 -39.24
C SER A 340 -1.95 4.67 -40.04
N GLU A 341 -0.89 5.43 -39.78
CA GLU A 341 -0.49 6.62 -40.55
C GLU A 341 -0.25 6.36 -42.04
N TYR A 342 0.18 5.15 -42.43
CA TYR A 342 0.73 4.86 -43.76
C TYR A 342 -0.19 4.00 -44.64
N VAL A 343 -1.41 3.67 -44.18
CA VAL A 343 -2.36 2.81 -44.93
C VAL A 343 -2.75 3.41 -46.29
N ASP A 344 -2.94 4.73 -46.36
CA ASP A 344 -3.18 5.45 -47.64
C ASP A 344 -1.90 5.82 -48.39
N ALA A 345 -0.74 5.38 -47.91
CA ALA A 345 0.59 5.63 -48.48
C ALA A 345 1.40 4.35 -48.77
N LEU A 346 0.78 3.18 -48.69
CA LEU A 346 1.40 1.90 -49.03
C LEU A 346 1.90 1.92 -50.49
N ALA A 347 3.15 1.55 -50.68
CA ALA A 347 3.68 1.32 -52.03
C ALA A 347 2.90 0.20 -52.71
N ILE A 348 2.67 0.33 -54.03
CA ILE A 348 1.92 -0.64 -54.83
C ILE A 348 2.90 -1.35 -55.75
N ASP A 349 2.91 -2.68 -55.71
CA ASP A 349 3.59 -3.46 -56.74
C ASP A 349 2.83 -3.29 -58.07
N LYS A 350 3.53 -2.78 -59.08
CA LYS A 350 2.98 -2.54 -60.42
C LYS A 350 2.61 -3.83 -61.16
N ALA A 351 3.23 -4.96 -60.84
CA ALA A 351 2.96 -6.24 -61.48
C ALA A 351 1.69 -6.91 -60.92
N THR A 352 1.48 -6.90 -59.60
CA THR A 352 0.32 -7.53 -58.95
C THR A 352 -0.83 -6.58 -58.59
N ASN A 353 -0.63 -5.25 -58.69
CA ASN A 353 -1.56 -4.19 -58.27
C ASN A 353 -2.04 -4.32 -56.80
N LYS A 354 -1.18 -4.88 -55.95
CA LYS A 354 -1.39 -5.09 -54.51
C LYS A 354 -0.41 -4.23 -53.69
N PRO A 355 -0.66 -4.01 -52.39
CA PRO A 355 0.33 -3.39 -51.51
C PRO A 355 1.62 -4.20 -51.52
N GLN A 356 2.76 -3.52 -51.64
CA GLN A 356 4.09 -4.11 -51.70
C GLN A 356 4.48 -4.75 -50.35
N GLU A 357 5.11 -5.91 -50.44
CA GLU A 357 5.73 -6.60 -49.30
C GLU A 357 7.18 -6.15 -49.10
N PHE A 358 7.63 -6.20 -47.85
CA PHE A 358 8.97 -5.78 -47.44
C PHE A 358 9.58 -6.80 -46.48
N CYS A 359 10.90 -6.76 -46.30
CA CYS A 359 11.56 -7.50 -45.22
C CYS A 359 11.47 -6.72 -43.90
N LEU A 360 10.69 -7.26 -42.96
CA LEU A 360 10.33 -6.62 -41.69
C LEU A 360 11.01 -7.29 -40.51
N VAL A 361 11.57 -6.50 -39.60
CA VAL A 361 12.06 -7.00 -38.30
C VAL A 361 10.86 -7.23 -37.39
N GLN A 362 10.60 -8.49 -37.03
CA GLN A 362 9.51 -8.84 -36.13
C GLN A 362 9.76 -8.33 -34.71
N ALA A 363 8.69 -7.93 -34.03
CA ALA A 363 8.71 -7.74 -32.58
C ALA A 363 9.15 -9.02 -31.83
N PRO A 364 9.56 -8.93 -30.55
CA PRO A 364 9.67 -10.10 -29.67
C PRO A 364 8.36 -10.93 -29.65
N LYS A 365 8.46 -12.22 -29.33
CA LYS A 365 7.26 -13.02 -29.02
C LYS A 365 6.63 -12.46 -27.73
N LEU A 366 5.30 -12.49 -27.63
CA LEU A 366 4.59 -12.27 -26.37
C LEU A 366 5.11 -13.23 -25.28
N ASP A 367 5.46 -12.70 -24.11
CA ASP A 367 5.76 -13.49 -22.91
C ASP A 367 4.47 -13.73 -22.11
N CYS A 368 3.93 -14.95 -22.14
CA CYS A 368 2.75 -15.30 -21.35
C CYS A 368 3.11 -15.94 -20.02
N ARG A 369 2.66 -15.33 -18.92
CA ARG A 369 2.96 -15.73 -17.54
C ARG A 369 1.68 -15.99 -16.76
N LEU A 370 1.76 -16.85 -15.74
CA LEU A 370 0.71 -16.91 -14.72
C LEU A 370 0.75 -15.61 -13.90
N SER A 371 -0.40 -14.98 -13.68
CA SER A 371 -0.48 -13.79 -12.84
C SER A 371 -0.07 -14.11 -11.40
N PRO A 372 0.86 -13.34 -10.79
CA PRO A 372 1.11 -13.43 -9.37
C PRO A 372 -0.18 -13.20 -8.59
N VAL A 373 -0.37 -13.96 -7.51
CA VAL A 373 -1.46 -13.70 -6.57
C VAL A 373 -1.21 -12.33 -5.93
N SER A 374 -2.22 -11.46 -5.94
CA SER A 374 -2.24 -10.19 -5.21
C SER A 374 -3.61 -9.94 -4.60
N ARG A 375 -3.67 -9.28 -3.44
CA ARG A 375 -4.94 -9.10 -2.69
C ARG A 375 -5.77 -7.93 -3.22
N PRO A 376 -7.11 -8.06 -3.32
CA PRO A 376 -8.00 -6.91 -3.48
C PRO A 376 -7.78 -5.87 -2.38
N ASN A 377 -7.73 -4.59 -2.75
CA ASN A 377 -7.61 -3.42 -1.89
C ASN A 377 -6.38 -3.41 -0.94
N HIS A 378 -5.27 -4.05 -1.35
CA HIS A 378 -3.99 -4.06 -0.60
C HIS A 378 -2.80 -3.57 -1.46
N LEU A 379 -3.00 -2.50 -2.25
CA LEU A 379 -2.01 -1.89 -3.16
C LEU A 379 -1.38 -2.88 -4.16
N GLY A 380 -2.11 -3.90 -4.62
CA GLY A 380 -1.62 -4.86 -5.62
C GLY A 380 -0.38 -5.67 -5.21
N ASN A 381 0.05 -5.64 -3.94
CA ASN A 381 1.21 -6.39 -3.47
C ASN A 381 1.05 -7.90 -3.69
N VAL A 382 2.16 -8.55 -4.04
CA VAL A 382 2.27 -10.01 -4.21
C VAL A 382 2.83 -10.68 -2.96
N LYS A 383 3.10 -11.99 -3.05
CA LYS A 383 3.78 -12.77 -2.01
C LYS A 383 5.11 -12.10 -1.60
N ASP A 384 5.51 -12.29 -0.34
CA ASP A 384 6.70 -11.66 0.24
C ASP A 384 6.62 -10.10 0.18
N ALA A 385 5.39 -9.57 0.06
CA ALA A 385 5.00 -8.15 0.01
C ALA A 385 5.67 -7.30 -1.09
N GLN A 386 6.18 -7.91 -2.16
CA GLN A 386 6.74 -7.18 -3.30
C GLN A 386 5.64 -6.48 -4.13
N ALA A 387 6.02 -5.49 -4.93
CA ALA A 387 5.12 -4.86 -5.90
C ALA A 387 5.00 -5.70 -7.19
N MET A 388 3.86 -5.61 -7.89
CA MET A 388 3.69 -6.27 -9.19
C MET A 388 4.67 -5.68 -10.22
N ASN A 389 5.45 -6.54 -10.87
CA ASN A 389 6.50 -6.11 -11.78
C ASN A 389 6.75 -7.10 -12.94
N TYR A 390 7.37 -6.57 -14.00
CA TYR A 390 7.83 -7.28 -15.19
C TYR A 390 9.10 -6.61 -15.74
N THR A 391 10.22 -7.34 -15.80
CA THR A 391 11.45 -6.84 -16.43
C THR A 391 11.34 -6.96 -17.95
N TRP A 392 11.05 -5.85 -18.63
CA TRP A 392 11.05 -5.79 -20.08
C TRP A 392 12.50 -5.74 -20.61
N ILE A 393 12.83 -6.64 -21.53
CA ILE A 393 14.04 -6.55 -22.33
C ILE A 393 13.73 -5.68 -23.55
N ILE A 394 14.29 -4.47 -23.59
CA ILE A 394 14.05 -3.49 -24.65
C ILE A 394 14.64 -4.03 -25.96
N PRO A 395 13.86 -4.22 -27.04
CA PRO A 395 14.37 -4.87 -28.25
C PRO A 395 15.45 -4.05 -28.95
N TYR A 396 16.31 -4.76 -29.70
CA TYR A 396 17.23 -4.16 -30.67
C TYR A 396 16.47 -3.64 -31.91
N PHE A 397 16.89 -2.50 -32.44
CA PHE A 397 16.38 -1.89 -33.68
C PHE A 397 17.54 -1.75 -34.67
N PRO A 398 17.64 -2.61 -35.70
CA PRO A 398 18.75 -2.62 -36.65
C PRO A 398 19.01 -1.30 -37.42
N SER A 399 18.05 -0.38 -37.46
CA SER A 399 18.26 0.97 -38.02
C SER A 399 19.16 1.88 -37.18
N GLN A 400 19.37 1.56 -35.89
CA GLN A 400 20.07 2.42 -34.91
C GLN A 400 19.50 3.85 -34.76
N VAL A 401 18.34 4.14 -35.37
CA VAL A 401 17.63 5.42 -35.25
C VAL A 401 16.93 5.49 -33.89
N GLU A 402 17.15 6.56 -33.12
CA GLU A 402 16.42 6.80 -31.86
C GLU A 402 14.91 6.61 -32.07
N LYS A 403 14.25 5.86 -31.18
CA LYS A 403 12.80 5.63 -31.26
C LYS A 403 12.08 6.36 -30.15
N ARG A 404 11.05 7.14 -30.47
CA ARG A 404 10.15 7.75 -29.49
C ARG A 404 8.98 6.82 -29.22
N CYS A 405 8.67 6.59 -27.95
CA CYS A 405 7.75 5.53 -27.55
C CYS A 405 6.84 5.92 -26.37
N ALA A 406 5.76 5.17 -26.22
CA ALA A 406 4.93 5.13 -25.01
C ALA A 406 4.70 3.67 -24.59
N VAL A 407 4.61 3.42 -23.28
CA VAL A 407 4.22 2.12 -22.69
C VAL A 407 2.78 2.22 -22.20
N ARG A 408 1.99 1.16 -22.32
CA ARG A 408 0.71 1.01 -21.63
C ARG A 408 0.61 -0.31 -20.88
N ILE A 409 -0.07 -0.25 -19.73
CA ILE A 409 -0.60 -1.40 -19.01
C ILE A 409 -2.13 -1.38 -19.16
N ARG A 410 -2.71 -2.53 -19.51
CA ARG A 410 -4.16 -2.77 -19.37
C ARG A 410 -4.40 -3.83 -18.31
N TYR A 411 -5.39 -3.60 -17.48
CA TYR A 411 -5.85 -4.51 -16.44
C TYR A 411 -7.31 -4.84 -16.70
N ASN A 412 -7.52 -6.01 -17.31
CA ASN A 412 -8.83 -6.56 -17.60
C ASN A 412 -9.28 -7.43 -16.43
N ILE A 413 -10.48 -7.21 -15.93
CA ILE A 413 -11.10 -8.00 -14.85
C ILE A 413 -12.45 -8.56 -15.31
N SER A 414 -12.83 -9.72 -14.79
CA SER A 414 -14.18 -10.31 -14.88
C SER A 414 -14.57 -10.95 -13.54
N THR A 415 -15.86 -11.17 -13.33
CA THR A 415 -16.35 -12.00 -12.23
C THR A 415 -16.43 -13.48 -12.67
N TYR A 416 -16.64 -14.39 -11.73
CA TYR A 416 -16.94 -15.81 -12.00
C TYR A 416 -18.46 -16.09 -12.10
N ASP A 417 -19.31 -15.05 -12.09
CA ASP A 417 -20.77 -15.21 -12.18
C ASP A 417 -21.25 -15.62 -13.59
N TYR A 418 -20.34 -15.62 -14.58
CA TYR A 418 -20.54 -16.14 -15.93
C TYR A 418 -19.21 -16.61 -16.52
N ASP A 419 -19.26 -17.59 -17.44
CA ASP A 419 -18.06 -18.04 -18.17
C ASP A 419 -17.74 -17.09 -19.34
N GLY A 420 -16.66 -16.32 -19.21
CA GLY A 420 -16.19 -15.40 -20.24
C GLY A 420 -15.71 -16.07 -21.55
N ASN A 421 -15.45 -17.38 -21.54
CA ASN A 421 -15.04 -18.13 -22.73
C ASN A 421 -16.22 -18.62 -23.58
N SER A 422 -17.41 -18.75 -23.01
CA SER A 422 -18.62 -19.23 -23.72
C SER A 422 -19.74 -18.18 -23.87
N THR A 423 -19.56 -16.98 -23.31
CA THR A 423 -20.57 -15.92 -23.28
C THR A 423 -20.32 -14.87 -24.37
N PHE A 424 -21.12 -14.93 -25.44
CA PHE A 424 -21.02 -14.05 -26.62
C PHE A 424 -22.33 -13.25 -26.87
N SER A 425 -22.49 -12.67 -28.06
CA SER A 425 -23.61 -11.78 -28.38
C SER A 425 -25.01 -12.41 -28.30
N ASP A 426 -25.12 -13.74 -28.39
CA ASP A 426 -26.36 -14.49 -28.21
C ASP A 426 -26.90 -14.44 -26.76
N LYS A 427 -26.00 -14.15 -25.80
CA LYS A 427 -26.29 -13.92 -24.38
C LYS A 427 -26.52 -12.44 -24.03
N ASN A 428 -26.76 -11.56 -25.01
CA ASN A 428 -27.07 -10.16 -24.72
C ASN A 428 -28.55 -9.93 -24.36
N GLY A 429 -28.84 -8.84 -23.64
CA GLY A 429 -30.20 -8.44 -23.29
C GLY A 429 -30.91 -9.44 -22.38
N ASN A 430 -32.13 -9.83 -22.73
CA ASN A 430 -32.98 -10.73 -21.93
C ASN A 430 -32.32 -12.11 -21.69
N ASN A 431 -31.46 -12.55 -22.61
CA ASN A 431 -30.73 -13.82 -22.57
C ASN A 431 -29.47 -13.78 -21.68
N SER A 432 -29.16 -12.64 -21.07
CA SER A 432 -27.97 -12.50 -20.22
C SER A 432 -28.07 -13.39 -18.98
N PRO A 433 -27.03 -14.20 -18.67
CA PRO A 433 -26.98 -14.99 -17.43
C PRO A 433 -26.88 -14.10 -16.19
N VAL A 434 -26.48 -12.85 -16.37
CA VAL A 434 -26.24 -11.84 -15.34
C VAL A 434 -27.12 -10.62 -15.59
N LYS A 435 -27.80 -10.14 -14.55
CA LYS A 435 -28.77 -9.03 -14.61
C LYS A 435 -28.54 -8.10 -13.42
N ASN A 436 -28.83 -6.81 -13.57
CA ASN A 436 -28.64 -5.83 -12.49
C ASN A 436 -29.62 -6.08 -11.31
N ASP A 437 -29.09 -6.05 -10.09
CA ASP A 437 -29.76 -6.18 -8.78
C ASP A 437 -30.89 -7.25 -8.70
N PRO A 438 -30.60 -8.54 -9.01
CA PRO A 438 -31.60 -9.58 -9.16
C PRO A 438 -32.10 -10.12 -7.83
N GLU A 439 -33.39 -10.45 -7.77
CA GLU A 439 -34.03 -11.15 -6.65
C GLU A 439 -33.86 -12.67 -6.81
N VAL A 440 -33.34 -13.32 -5.77
CA VAL A 440 -33.02 -14.76 -5.75
C VAL A 440 -33.75 -15.44 -4.60
N LYS A 441 -34.48 -16.51 -4.91
CA LYS A 441 -35.18 -17.35 -3.93
C LYS A 441 -34.22 -18.28 -3.22
N PHE A 442 -34.09 -18.12 -1.90
CA PHE A 442 -33.45 -19.08 -1.02
C PHE A 442 -34.50 -20.04 -0.47
N GLN A 443 -34.40 -21.30 -0.87
CA GLN A 443 -35.17 -22.41 -0.34
C GLN A 443 -34.23 -23.50 0.17
N THR A 444 -34.45 -23.95 1.41
CA THR A 444 -33.83 -25.17 1.93
C THR A 444 -34.54 -26.40 1.36
N GLU A 445 -33.83 -27.51 1.16
CA GLU A 445 -34.40 -28.79 0.67
C GLU A 445 -35.64 -29.26 1.47
N SER A 446 -35.69 -28.94 2.76
CA SER A 446 -36.81 -29.23 3.67
C SER A 446 -37.99 -28.25 3.59
N GLY A 447 -37.96 -27.26 2.68
CA GLY A 447 -38.95 -26.19 2.55
C GLY A 447 -39.07 -25.22 3.73
N ARG A 448 -38.40 -25.50 4.86
CA ARG A 448 -38.56 -24.82 6.16
C ARG A 448 -38.22 -23.32 6.13
N TYR A 449 -37.31 -22.92 5.26
CA TYR A 449 -37.01 -21.53 4.98
C TYR A 449 -37.21 -21.27 3.48
N ASN A 450 -38.05 -20.27 3.19
CA ASN A 450 -38.38 -19.81 1.84
C ASN A 450 -38.46 -18.29 1.89
N PHE A 451 -37.43 -17.60 1.38
CA PHE A 451 -37.37 -16.14 1.35
C PHE A 451 -36.56 -15.65 0.16
N GLU A 452 -36.83 -14.42 -0.27
CA GLU A 452 -36.15 -13.77 -1.38
C GLU A 452 -35.05 -12.84 -0.86
N LEU A 453 -33.87 -12.88 -1.50
CA LEU A 453 -32.78 -11.94 -1.29
C LEU A 453 -32.46 -11.22 -2.60
N GLN A 454 -32.41 -9.90 -2.57
CA GLN A 454 -31.81 -9.14 -3.66
C GLN A 454 -30.27 -9.21 -3.57
N LEU A 455 -29.62 -9.62 -4.65
CA LEU A 455 -28.16 -9.58 -4.76
C LEU A 455 -27.71 -8.20 -5.25
N ALA A 456 -26.64 -7.66 -4.67
CA ALA A 456 -26.08 -6.34 -4.98
C ALA A 456 -25.24 -6.32 -6.28
N VAL A 457 -25.84 -6.74 -7.40
CA VAL A 457 -25.15 -6.99 -8.69
C VAL A 457 -25.29 -5.80 -9.62
N ASN A 458 -24.17 -5.25 -10.09
CA ASN A 458 -24.15 -4.21 -11.10
C ASN A 458 -23.47 -4.71 -12.38
N THR A 459 -24.26 -5.00 -13.41
CA THR A 459 -23.81 -5.51 -14.71
C THR A 459 -22.94 -4.52 -15.50
N ALA A 460 -23.07 -3.21 -15.25
CA ALA A 460 -22.13 -2.22 -15.80
C ALA A 460 -20.74 -2.26 -15.13
N GLN A 461 -20.57 -3.05 -14.05
CA GLN A 461 -19.26 -3.38 -13.47
C GLN A 461 -18.77 -4.78 -13.88
N PHE A 462 -19.57 -5.57 -14.60
CA PHE A 462 -19.20 -6.92 -15.02
C PHE A 462 -18.34 -6.86 -16.28
N GLY A 463 -17.09 -7.31 -16.14
CA GLY A 463 -16.06 -7.17 -17.16
C GLY A 463 -15.60 -5.72 -17.29
N ARG A 464 -14.41 -5.34 -16.80
CA ARG A 464 -13.87 -3.98 -16.97
C ARG A 464 -12.39 -3.95 -17.32
N THR A 465 -11.98 -2.88 -18.01
CA THR A 465 -10.63 -2.62 -18.51
C THR A 465 -10.15 -1.28 -17.96
N PHE A 466 -9.22 -1.35 -17.02
CA PHE A 466 -8.51 -0.20 -16.50
C PHE A 466 -7.17 -0.08 -17.24
N GLN A 467 -6.65 1.13 -17.40
CA GLN A 467 -5.33 1.31 -18.03
C GLN A 467 -4.55 2.50 -17.46
N ASP A 468 -3.24 2.41 -17.56
CA ASP A 468 -2.34 3.56 -17.42
C ASP A 468 -1.33 3.54 -18.57
N ARG A 469 -0.87 4.72 -18.98
CA ARG A 469 0.10 4.89 -20.07
C ARG A 469 1.22 5.80 -19.59
N SER A 470 2.47 5.41 -19.84
CA SER A 470 3.64 6.22 -19.45
C SER A 470 3.59 7.60 -20.10
N HIS A 471 4.29 8.57 -19.51
CA HIS A 471 4.77 9.70 -20.31
C HIS A 471 5.69 9.20 -21.44
N VAL A 472 5.88 10.03 -22.46
CA VAL A 472 6.78 9.71 -23.58
C VAL A 472 8.21 9.41 -23.09
N MET A 473 8.78 8.35 -23.65
CA MET A 473 10.19 7.95 -23.46
C MET A 473 10.91 7.85 -24.81
N VAL A 474 12.24 7.82 -24.78
CA VAL A 474 13.10 7.66 -25.96
C VAL A 474 14.00 6.44 -25.78
N LEU A 475 14.01 5.56 -26.78
CA LEU A 475 14.97 4.46 -26.90
C LEU A 475 16.14 4.93 -27.76
N MET A 476 17.37 4.78 -27.25
CA MET A 476 18.62 5.22 -27.87
C MET A 476 19.47 4.03 -28.34
N PRO A 477 20.18 4.15 -29.46
CA PRO A 477 21.21 3.18 -29.86
C PRO A 477 22.39 3.18 -28.88
N ARG A 478 23.14 2.08 -28.87
CA ARG A 478 24.28 1.86 -27.96
C ARG A 478 25.57 2.59 -28.36
N GLN A 479 25.73 2.85 -29.65
CA GLN A 479 26.97 3.32 -30.28
C GLN A 479 26.74 4.54 -31.20
N SER A 480 25.96 5.53 -30.76
CA SER A 480 25.81 6.82 -31.47
C SER A 480 25.82 8.00 -30.49
N ASN A 481 25.98 9.21 -31.02
CA ASN A 481 25.89 10.47 -30.25
C ASN A 481 26.83 10.57 -29.04
N GLY A 482 27.96 9.84 -29.04
CA GLY A 482 28.92 9.77 -27.94
C GLY A 482 28.66 8.65 -26.91
N ASN A 483 27.68 7.78 -27.16
CA ASN A 483 27.48 6.56 -26.37
C ASN A 483 28.55 5.52 -26.76
N ASP A 484 29.26 4.95 -25.78
CA ASP A 484 30.21 3.84 -25.98
C ASP A 484 29.86 2.65 -25.08
N ILE A 485 28.71 2.02 -25.37
CA ILE A 485 28.28 0.76 -24.74
C ILE A 485 28.47 -0.37 -25.74
N ALA A 486 29.30 -1.35 -25.40
CA ALA A 486 29.53 -2.53 -26.23
C ALA A 486 28.23 -3.33 -26.48
N ASP A 487 28.18 -4.05 -27.60
CA ASP A 487 26.95 -4.70 -28.06
C ASP A 487 26.49 -5.87 -27.16
N ASP A 488 27.44 -6.52 -26.46
CA ASP A 488 27.24 -7.70 -25.60
C ASP A 488 27.07 -7.39 -24.10
N VAL A 489 27.30 -6.15 -23.66
CA VAL A 489 27.18 -5.70 -22.27
C VAL A 489 25.72 -5.56 -21.82
N ALA A 490 25.32 -6.11 -20.67
CA ALA A 490 23.96 -5.88 -20.17
C ALA A 490 23.81 -4.48 -19.55
N VAL A 491 22.62 -3.88 -19.73
CA VAL A 491 22.27 -2.56 -19.19
C VAL A 491 21.07 -2.68 -18.27
N TYR A 492 21.25 -2.42 -16.98
CA TYR A 492 20.19 -2.48 -15.97
C TYR A 492 19.72 -1.07 -15.62
N ASN A 493 18.42 -0.77 -15.80
CA ASN A 493 17.89 0.55 -15.49
C ASN A 493 17.45 0.64 -14.01
N LEU A 494 18.04 1.58 -13.27
CA LEU A 494 17.73 1.90 -11.88
C LEU A 494 16.98 3.24 -11.82
N ASN A 495 15.69 3.16 -11.52
CA ASN A 495 14.76 4.28 -11.58
C ASN A 495 14.21 4.67 -10.19
N VAL A 496 13.46 5.78 -10.13
CA VAL A 496 12.71 6.22 -8.93
C VAL A 496 11.21 6.28 -9.20
N ARG A 497 10.45 5.47 -8.45
CA ARG A 497 8.97 5.53 -8.43
C ARG A 497 8.46 6.55 -7.42
N GLY A 498 7.13 6.73 -7.39
CA GLY A 498 6.45 7.33 -6.24
C GLY A 498 6.34 8.86 -6.23
N LYS A 499 5.58 9.38 -5.25
CA LYS A 499 5.26 10.81 -5.08
C LYS A 499 5.67 11.34 -3.69
N ARG A 500 5.72 12.67 -3.57
CA ARG A 500 5.76 13.39 -2.29
C ARG A 500 4.44 13.23 -1.54
N GLY A 501 4.53 12.76 -0.30
CA GLY A 501 3.45 12.66 0.68
C GLY A 501 3.58 11.41 1.53
N ASN A 502 2.73 11.26 2.54
CA ASN A 502 2.44 9.97 3.16
C ASN A 502 1.47 9.16 2.28
N ILE A 503 1.39 7.84 2.47
CA ILE A 503 0.45 6.91 1.79
C ILE A 503 -0.93 7.51 1.49
N VAL A 504 -1.59 8.18 2.45
CA VAL A 504 -2.95 8.71 2.31
C VAL A 504 -3.02 9.94 1.39
N GLN A 505 -1.94 10.71 1.32
CA GLN A 505 -1.81 11.89 0.46
C GLN A 505 -1.43 11.52 -0.97
N VAL A 506 -0.66 10.43 -1.15
CA VAL A 506 -0.23 9.97 -2.49
C VAL A 506 -1.21 8.99 -3.13
N TYR A 507 -2.01 8.27 -2.33
CA TYR A 507 -2.96 7.25 -2.79
C TYR A 507 -3.85 7.79 -3.92
N PRO A 508 -4.00 7.05 -5.04
CA PRO A 508 -3.57 5.67 -5.27
C PRO A 508 -2.16 5.49 -5.88
N ALA A 509 -1.32 6.53 -5.91
CA ALA A 509 0.11 6.34 -6.12
C ALA A 509 0.81 5.92 -4.82
N VAL A 510 2.05 5.44 -4.92
CA VAL A 510 2.92 5.07 -3.79
C VAL A 510 3.91 6.18 -3.41
N GLU A 511 4.51 6.09 -2.21
CA GLU A 511 5.65 6.92 -1.80
C GLU A 511 6.93 6.64 -2.62
N TYR A 512 7.92 7.53 -2.51
CA TYR A 512 9.21 7.37 -3.19
C TYR A 512 9.97 6.11 -2.76
N ASP A 513 10.48 5.38 -3.75
CA ASP A 513 11.36 4.22 -3.57
C ASP A 513 12.25 4.06 -4.83
N PHE A 514 13.33 3.30 -4.72
CA PHE A 514 14.13 2.91 -5.89
C PHE A 514 13.53 1.66 -6.56
N VAL A 515 13.64 1.57 -7.90
CA VAL A 515 13.12 0.45 -8.69
C VAL A 515 14.19 -0.02 -9.69
N PRO A 516 14.74 -1.24 -9.54
CA PRO A 516 14.53 -2.17 -8.42
C PRO A 516 15.12 -1.64 -7.10
N LYS A 517 14.57 -2.03 -5.94
CA LYS A 517 15.15 -1.72 -4.62
C LYS A 517 16.49 -2.45 -4.43
N ASP A 518 16.57 -3.70 -4.87
CA ASP A 518 17.78 -4.52 -4.83
C ASP A 518 18.14 -4.95 -6.26
N LEU A 519 19.28 -4.49 -6.75
CA LEU A 519 19.84 -4.85 -8.05
C LEU A 519 20.98 -5.87 -7.88
N SER A 520 21.16 -6.75 -8.86
CA SER A 520 22.33 -7.64 -8.95
C SER A 520 22.80 -7.72 -10.40
N CYS A 521 24.10 -7.54 -10.62
CA CYS A 521 24.74 -7.55 -11.94
C CYS A 521 26.20 -8.04 -11.82
N THR A 522 26.91 -8.14 -12.94
CA THR A 522 28.35 -8.43 -12.98
C THR A 522 29.19 -7.14 -13.11
N SER A 523 30.49 -7.24 -12.90
CA SER A 523 31.44 -6.14 -13.12
C SER A 523 31.66 -5.75 -14.60
N ASN A 524 31.09 -6.51 -15.55
CA ASN A 524 31.07 -6.13 -16.97
C ASN A 524 29.80 -5.34 -17.35
N ASP A 525 28.78 -5.33 -16.49
CA ASP A 525 27.48 -4.73 -16.79
C ASP A 525 27.44 -3.24 -16.45
N VAL A 526 26.49 -2.54 -17.07
CA VAL A 526 26.25 -1.11 -16.87
C VAL A 526 24.93 -0.91 -16.13
N VAL A 527 24.94 -0.10 -15.07
CA VAL A 527 23.71 0.39 -14.42
C VAL A 527 23.40 1.78 -14.95
N HIS A 528 22.25 1.94 -15.61
CA HIS A 528 21.75 3.22 -16.06
C HIS A 528 20.79 3.79 -15.00
N ILE A 529 21.26 4.79 -14.26
CA ILE A 529 20.57 5.41 -13.13
C ILE A 529 19.83 6.65 -13.63
N GLN A 530 18.51 6.70 -13.48
CA GLN A 530 17.70 7.80 -14.04
C GLN A 530 16.43 8.07 -13.23
N TRP A 531 16.08 9.34 -13.04
CA TRP A 531 14.77 9.73 -12.51
C TRP A 531 14.21 10.96 -13.21
N THR A 532 12.88 11.10 -13.12
CA THR A 532 12.11 12.21 -13.71
C THR A 532 11.21 12.79 -12.62
N GLY A 533 11.16 14.12 -12.50
CA GLY A 533 10.50 14.79 -11.37
C GLY A 533 9.90 16.14 -11.76
N SER A 534 8.92 16.59 -10.98
CA SER A 534 8.10 17.78 -11.28
C SER A 534 8.01 18.72 -10.07
N THR A 535 8.22 20.01 -10.30
CA THR A 535 8.04 21.08 -9.29
C THR A 535 6.57 21.47 -9.07
N ARG A 536 5.64 20.82 -9.80
CA ARG A 536 4.21 21.14 -9.87
C ARG A 536 3.32 20.12 -9.15
N ASN A 537 3.81 19.48 -8.09
CA ASN A 537 2.97 18.59 -7.28
C ASN A 537 2.16 19.38 -6.22
N PRO A 538 1.10 18.78 -5.63
CA PRO A 538 0.30 19.44 -4.60
C PRO A 538 1.12 19.93 -3.40
N GLY A 539 1.05 21.24 -3.12
CA GLY A 539 1.86 21.90 -2.09
C GLY A 539 1.56 21.51 -0.65
N ASN A 540 0.45 20.79 -0.39
CA ASN A 540 0.00 20.38 0.94
C ASN A 540 0.38 18.92 1.28
N ASN A 541 1.22 18.26 0.48
CA ASN A 541 1.72 16.92 0.76
C ASN A 541 3.01 16.95 1.60
N ASP A 542 3.10 16.04 2.57
CA ASP A 542 4.20 15.89 3.52
C ASP A 542 5.53 15.58 2.79
N GLY A 543 6.64 16.08 3.33
CA GLY A 543 7.97 15.79 2.80
C GLY A 543 8.97 16.89 3.11
N GLU A 544 10.25 16.62 2.85
CA GLU A 544 11.33 17.58 3.11
C GLU A 544 11.54 18.54 1.94
N GLY A 545 12.16 19.69 2.23
CA GLY A 545 12.39 20.70 1.20
C GLY A 545 11.11 21.37 0.68
N ALA A 546 11.27 22.16 -0.39
CA ALA A 546 10.25 23.03 -0.95
C ALA A 546 8.95 22.28 -1.30
N ARG A 547 7.82 22.82 -0.85
CA ARG A 547 6.48 22.28 -1.08
C ARG A 547 6.21 22.11 -2.57
N GLY A 548 5.53 21.03 -2.95
CA GLY A 548 5.21 20.71 -4.35
C GLY A 548 6.37 20.20 -5.20
N THR A 549 7.60 20.13 -4.67
CA THR A 549 8.76 19.68 -5.46
C THR A 549 9.09 18.20 -5.29
N ASP A 550 8.99 17.46 -6.39
CA ASP A 550 9.56 16.12 -6.59
C ASP A 550 10.97 16.25 -7.14
N LYS A 551 11.93 15.88 -6.30
CA LYS A 551 13.38 15.94 -6.53
C LYS A 551 14.01 14.83 -5.70
N ASN A 552 15.04 14.20 -6.26
CA ASN A 552 15.65 12.98 -5.72
C ASN A 552 17.18 13.11 -5.76
N ASN A 553 17.88 12.30 -4.97
CA ASN A 553 19.33 12.16 -4.98
C ASN A 553 19.74 10.75 -4.52
N MET A 554 21.04 10.46 -4.52
CA MET A 554 21.60 9.16 -4.18
C MET A 554 22.97 9.36 -3.52
N VAL A 555 23.20 8.73 -2.36
CA VAL A 555 24.52 8.68 -1.69
C VAL A 555 24.75 7.28 -1.12
N GLU A 556 26.01 6.83 -1.04
CA GLU A 556 26.37 5.52 -0.47
C GLU A 556 26.34 5.52 1.08
N ILE A 557 25.91 4.41 1.67
CA ILE A 557 25.79 4.20 3.13
C ILE A 557 26.42 2.86 3.57
N ASP A 558 26.86 2.79 4.83
CA ASP A 558 27.37 1.54 5.44
C ASP A 558 26.30 0.43 5.48
N ASP A 559 25.08 0.78 5.89
CA ASP A 559 24.00 -0.17 6.13
C ASP A 559 22.59 0.41 5.98
N SER A 560 21.65 -0.39 5.45
CA SER A 560 20.27 0.01 5.19
C SER A 560 19.47 0.29 6.48
N GLY A 561 19.80 -0.37 7.60
CA GLY A 561 19.19 -0.10 8.90
C GLY A 561 19.66 1.22 9.56
N ILE A 562 20.60 1.94 8.94
CA ILE A 562 21.25 3.14 9.49
C ILE A 562 20.92 4.37 8.63
N ASN A 563 20.78 5.53 9.28
CA ASN A 563 20.46 6.82 8.64
C ASN A 563 21.60 7.86 8.75
N VAL A 564 22.62 7.59 9.58
CA VAL A 564 23.68 8.55 9.95
C VAL A 564 25.04 8.25 9.28
N LYS A 565 25.31 7.00 8.89
CA LYS A 565 26.61 6.55 8.35
C LYS A 565 26.62 6.56 6.82
N ILE A 566 27.08 7.70 6.27
CA ILE A 566 27.39 7.90 4.84
C ILE A 566 28.84 7.45 4.61
N LYS A 567 29.12 6.84 3.46
CA LYS A 567 30.45 6.39 3.04
C LYS A 567 31.21 7.44 2.23
N ASN A 568 32.52 7.24 2.10
CA ASN A 568 33.39 7.86 1.09
C ASN A 568 33.18 9.39 0.98
N ASP A 569 33.25 10.05 2.14
CA ASP A 569 33.11 11.49 2.40
C ASP A 569 31.86 12.21 1.85
N GLY A 570 30.91 11.47 1.25
CA GLY A 570 29.69 12.00 0.65
C GLY A 570 29.58 11.88 -0.87
N LYS A 571 30.35 10.99 -1.51
CA LYS A 571 30.22 10.69 -2.95
C LYS A 571 28.88 10.00 -3.27
N MET A 572 28.44 10.07 -4.52
CA MET A 572 27.18 9.46 -4.97
C MET A 572 27.22 7.93 -4.76
N ILE A 573 28.37 7.34 -5.09
CA ILE A 573 28.78 5.93 -5.05
C ILE A 573 30.33 5.91 -4.98
N SER A 574 30.94 4.79 -4.58
CA SER A 574 32.40 4.59 -4.48
C SER A 574 33.23 4.99 -5.71
N GLU A 575 34.52 5.23 -5.44
CA GLU A 575 35.56 5.59 -6.41
C GLU A 575 35.83 4.46 -7.43
N ASP A 576 35.54 3.20 -7.07
CA ASP A 576 35.70 2.00 -7.90
C ASP A 576 34.65 1.87 -9.02
N THR A 577 34.08 2.98 -9.48
CA THR A 577 33.06 3.04 -10.53
C THR A 577 33.49 3.93 -11.68
N LYS A 578 32.90 3.75 -12.85
CA LYS A 578 33.28 4.47 -14.07
C LYS A 578 32.06 5.05 -14.77
N LEU A 579 32.18 6.30 -15.20
CA LEU A 579 31.21 6.97 -16.05
C LEU A 579 31.26 6.38 -17.46
N ILE A 580 30.10 5.92 -17.96
CA ILE A 580 29.93 5.34 -19.31
C ILE A 580 29.05 6.24 -20.19
N TYR A 581 28.05 6.92 -19.60
CA TYR A 581 27.20 7.87 -20.32
C TYR A 581 26.64 8.97 -19.42
N THR A 582 26.55 10.19 -19.95
CA THR A 582 25.83 11.32 -19.36
C THR A 582 25.20 12.18 -20.46
N PRO A 583 23.96 12.68 -20.29
CA PRO A 583 23.36 13.67 -21.19
C PRO A 583 23.82 15.11 -20.91
N ASP A 584 24.54 15.38 -19.82
CA ASP A 584 25.12 16.70 -19.51
C ASP A 584 26.57 16.75 -19.97
N ASN A 585 26.84 17.53 -21.02
CA ASN A 585 28.17 17.67 -21.63
C ASN A 585 29.20 18.41 -20.77
N LYS A 586 28.82 18.84 -19.57
CA LYS A 586 29.74 19.37 -18.55
C LYS A 586 30.34 18.29 -17.64
N ILE A 587 29.77 17.08 -17.62
CA ILE A 587 30.26 15.97 -16.82
C ILE A 587 31.15 15.10 -17.71
N LYS A 588 32.43 14.97 -17.39
CA LYS A 588 33.41 14.17 -18.16
C LYS A 588 34.01 13.01 -17.39
N SER A 589 34.01 13.07 -16.06
CA SER A 589 34.60 12.04 -15.19
C SER A 589 33.75 11.73 -13.94
N MET A 590 34.26 10.85 -13.08
CA MET A 590 33.64 10.56 -11.77
C MET A 590 33.82 11.71 -10.76
N GLU A 591 34.83 12.56 -10.92
CA GLU A 591 35.01 13.77 -10.10
C GLU A 591 34.03 14.87 -10.53
N ASP A 592 33.72 14.96 -11.83
CA ASP A 592 32.68 15.87 -12.34
C ASP A 592 31.26 15.44 -11.95
N LEU A 593 31.04 14.16 -11.60
CA LEU A 593 29.74 13.62 -11.19
C LEU A 593 29.39 14.10 -9.77
N PRO A 594 28.52 15.11 -9.61
CA PRO A 594 28.27 15.70 -8.31
C PRO A 594 27.29 14.82 -7.54
N SER A 595 27.56 14.53 -6.26
CA SER A 595 26.62 13.76 -5.42
C SER A 595 25.25 14.46 -5.26
N CYS A 596 25.20 15.77 -5.53
CA CYS A 596 24.02 16.52 -5.99
C CYS A 596 24.48 17.59 -6.99
N VAL A 597 23.72 17.87 -8.07
CA VAL A 597 23.99 18.98 -9.03
C VAL A 597 23.06 20.16 -8.76
N SER A 598 23.46 21.42 -8.98
CA SER A 598 22.57 22.57 -8.69
C SER A 598 21.96 23.23 -9.94
N GLU A 599 20.71 23.70 -9.83
CA GLU A 599 19.95 24.45 -10.86
C GLU A 599 20.74 25.65 -11.41
N ASN A 600 21.45 26.37 -10.54
CA ASN A 600 22.27 27.53 -10.92
C ASN A 600 23.73 27.16 -11.26
N ARG A 601 24.07 25.87 -11.34
CA ARG A 601 25.42 25.34 -11.65
C ARG A 601 26.54 25.93 -10.77
N ARG A 602 26.22 26.30 -9.53
CA ARG A 602 27.14 26.72 -8.46
C ARG A 602 27.37 25.58 -7.47
N LEU A 603 28.56 25.48 -6.90
CA LEU A 603 28.93 24.45 -5.91
C LEU A 603 28.25 24.64 -4.54
N THR A 604 27.53 25.74 -4.32
CA THR A 604 26.78 26.00 -3.09
C THR A 604 25.38 25.38 -3.13
N PHE A 605 25.21 24.30 -2.36
CA PHE A 605 23.90 23.73 -2.06
C PHE A 605 23.32 24.30 -0.78
N GLN A 606 22.01 24.24 -0.66
CA GLN A 606 21.31 24.46 0.60
C GLN A 606 20.85 23.12 1.18
N ASP A 607 20.84 23.00 2.50
CA ASP A 607 20.89 21.74 3.27
C ASP A 607 19.82 20.68 2.94
N GLN A 608 18.67 21.10 2.38
CA GLN A 608 17.54 20.25 1.98
C GLN A 608 17.47 19.96 0.46
N LEU A 609 18.55 20.25 -0.27
CA LEU A 609 18.72 19.99 -1.71
C LEU A 609 17.62 20.58 -2.63
N ASN A 610 17.02 21.71 -2.24
CA ASN A 610 15.97 22.36 -3.04
C ASN A 610 16.46 22.92 -4.37
N ASN A 611 17.76 23.13 -4.52
CA ASN A 611 18.40 23.49 -5.79
C ASN A 611 18.88 22.27 -6.61
N SER A 612 18.59 21.02 -6.22
CA SER A 612 18.83 19.84 -7.08
C SER A 612 17.91 19.85 -8.32
N PRO A 613 18.32 19.37 -9.52
CA PRO A 613 17.40 19.20 -10.64
C PRO A 613 16.31 18.15 -10.32
N ALA A 614 15.13 18.32 -10.90
CA ALA A 614 14.01 17.40 -10.69
C ALA A 614 14.17 16.07 -11.46
N SER A 615 14.83 16.11 -12.62
CA SER A 615 15.14 14.96 -13.48
C SER A 615 16.65 14.83 -13.69
N TYR A 616 17.16 13.60 -13.86
CA TYR A 616 18.59 13.28 -13.94
C TYR A 616 18.83 11.92 -14.61
N SER A 617 19.97 11.71 -15.27
CA SER A 617 20.38 10.44 -15.91
C SER A 617 21.91 10.28 -15.93
N VAL A 618 22.41 9.08 -15.67
CA VAL A 618 23.83 8.69 -15.85
C VAL A 618 23.92 7.17 -16.07
N ALA A 619 24.89 6.67 -16.83
CA ALA A 619 25.22 5.24 -16.87
C ALA A 619 26.62 4.98 -16.28
N LEU A 620 26.72 4.01 -15.39
CA LEU A 620 27.93 3.67 -14.63
C LEU A 620 28.24 2.17 -14.72
N SER A 621 29.52 1.79 -14.76
CA SER A 621 29.98 0.42 -14.46
C SER A 621 30.63 0.37 -13.08
N PHE A 622 30.59 -0.81 -12.44
CA PHE A 622 30.98 -0.98 -11.03
C PHE A 622 32.01 -2.11 -10.87
N ALA A 623 32.95 -1.93 -9.94
CA ALA A 623 33.80 -3.02 -9.45
C ALA A 623 32.97 -4.08 -8.66
N PRO A 624 33.50 -5.31 -8.50
CA PRO A 624 32.85 -6.33 -7.66
C PRO A 624 32.69 -5.85 -6.21
N GLY A 625 31.48 -5.96 -5.65
CA GLY A 625 31.17 -5.36 -4.36
C GLY A 625 29.68 -5.37 -3.98
N SER A 626 29.36 -4.66 -2.91
CA SER A 626 27.99 -4.49 -2.41
C SER A 626 27.77 -3.04 -1.97
N TYR A 627 27.13 -2.27 -2.83
CA TYR A 627 26.88 -0.84 -2.65
C TYR A 627 25.45 -0.64 -2.13
N LYS A 628 25.30 -0.01 -0.96
CA LYS A 628 23.99 0.36 -0.39
C LYS A 628 23.85 1.87 -0.47
N TYR A 629 22.66 2.39 -0.75
CA TYR A 629 22.46 3.82 -0.98
C TYR A 629 21.10 4.33 -0.48
N MET A 630 21.01 5.64 -0.26
CA MET A 630 19.77 6.32 0.11
C MET A 630 19.57 7.67 -0.59
N CYS A 631 18.31 8.08 -0.73
CA CYS A 631 17.96 9.46 -1.04
C CYS A 631 17.89 10.28 0.25
N THR A 632 18.93 11.07 0.56
CA THR A 632 18.99 11.84 1.82
C THR A 632 17.85 12.84 1.97
N ARG A 633 17.32 13.37 0.85
CA ARG A 633 16.16 14.27 0.84
C ARG A 633 14.84 13.59 1.23
N ASN A 634 14.65 12.34 0.82
CA ASN A 634 13.37 11.64 0.97
C ASN A 634 13.37 10.59 2.09
N ASN A 635 14.54 10.21 2.62
CA ASN A 635 14.69 9.29 3.74
C ASN A 635 14.39 9.97 5.09
N ASN A 636 13.18 9.80 5.62
CA ASN A 636 12.74 10.28 6.93
C ASN A 636 11.96 9.18 7.66
N PHE A 637 12.39 8.87 8.90
CA PHE A 637 11.79 7.84 9.78
C PHE A 637 10.27 8.04 10.07
N SER A 638 9.72 9.18 9.65
CA SER A 638 8.29 9.46 9.54
C SER A 638 7.42 8.38 8.90
N ASN A 639 7.91 7.78 7.80
CA ASN A 639 7.21 6.83 6.90
C ASN A 639 7.89 6.73 5.53
N ARG A 640 9.12 7.24 5.32
CA ARG A 640 9.74 7.26 3.99
C ARG A 640 11.17 6.73 4.07
N ASN A 641 11.38 5.53 3.55
CA ASN A 641 12.67 4.83 3.56
C ASN A 641 13.16 4.57 2.13
N GLN A 642 13.47 5.64 1.38
CA GLN A 642 13.99 5.52 0.01
C GLN A 642 15.46 5.09 0.05
N LYS A 643 15.68 3.78 0.08
CA LYS A 643 16.99 3.11 0.13
C LYS A 643 17.01 1.91 -0.80
N GLY A 644 18.18 1.56 -1.33
CA GLY A 644 18.38 0.38 -2.16
C GLY A 644 19.77 -0.22 -2.06
N SER A 645 20.00 -1.33 -2.77
CA SER A 645 21.31 -1.96 -2.91
C SER A 645 21.62 -2.37 -4.36
N ILE A 646 22.91 -2.41 -4.68
CA ILE A 646 23.49 -2.98 -5.92
C ILE A 646 24.55 -3.99 -5.47
N ARG A 647 24.39 -5.25 -5.91
CA ARG A 647 25.38 -6.32 -5.68
C ARG A 647 26.06 -6.65 -6.99
N VAL A 648 27.39 -6.60 -7.00
CA VAL A 648 28.20 -6.75 -8.21
C VAL A 648 29.08 -7.98 -8.05
N SER A 649 28.84 -9.01 -8.85
CA SER A 649 29.70 -10.20 -8.89
C SER A 649 30.88 -9.98 -9.83
N GLN A 650 32.01 -10.59 -9.51
CA GLN A 650 33.15 -10.63 -10.41
C GLN A 650 32.83 -11.51 -11.62
N THR A 651 33.11 -11.01 -12.82
CA THR A 651 32.93 -11.75 -14.08
C THR A 651 33.91 -12.93 -14.14
N THR A 652 33.42 -14.13 -13.84
CA THR A 652 34.20 -15.37 -14.00
C THR A 652 34.10 -15.85 -15.44
N THR A 653 35.15 -15.65 -16.23
CA THR A 653 35.25 -16.20 -17.59
C THR A 653 35.14 -17.72 -17.53
N SER A 654 34.05 -18.27 -18.05
CA SER A 654 33.70 -19.69 -17.90
C SER A 654 34.62 -20.60 -18.70
N CYS A 655 35.63 -21.17 -18.04
CA CYS A 655 36.23 -22.43 -18.49
C CYS A 655 35.46 -23.61 -17.86
N ARG A 656 35.33 -24.71 -18.62
CA ARG A 656 34.55 -25.89 -18.19
C ARG A 656 35.30 -26.69 -17.11
N LYS A 657 34.54 -27.19 -16.12
CA LYS A 657 34.99 -27.96 -14.92
C LYS A 657 35.65 -27.06 -13.86
N LEU A 658 35.56 -27.31 -12.54
CA LEU A 658 35.05 -28.46 -11.78
C LEU A 658 34.00 -28.08 -10.72
N ARG A 659 33.34 -29.10 -10.14
CA ARG A 659 32.66 -28.98 -8.84
C ARG A 659 33.70 -28.98 -7.71
N ALA A 660 33.79 -27.89 -6.92
CA ALA A 660 34.04 -27.91 -5.45
C ALA A 660 34.51 -26.54 -4.92
N CYS A 661 33.57 -25.70 -4.44
CA CYS A 661 33.83 -24.80 -3.30
C CYS A 661 32.48 -24.31 -2.73
N MET A 662 32.01 -24.93 -1.65
CA MET A 662 30.76 -24.53 -0.97
C MET A 662 30.80 -24.86 0.52
N ARG A 663 31.60 -24.10 1.28
CA ARG A 663 31.57 -23.88 2.73
C ARG A 663 32.55 -22.76 3.08
N GLU A 664 32.33 -22.12 4.24
CA GLU A 664 33.08 -20.98 4.79
C GLU A 664 32.93 -19.65 4.00
N LEU A 665 33.03 -18.46 4.59
CA LEU A 665 33.35 -18.10 5.99
C LEU A 665 32.20 -17.36 6.72
N ILE A 666 32.25 -17.36 8.06
CA ILE A 666 31.56 -16.45 8.97
C ILE A 666 32.57 -15.94 10.02
N ALA A 667 32.66 -14.61 10.25
CA ALA A 667 32.82 -13.92 11.57
C ALA A 667 33.65 -12.60 11.60
N ARG A 668 33.37 -11.77 12.63
CA ARG A 668 34.08 -10.54 13.14
C ARG A 668 33.79 -9.24 12.32
N LYS A 669 33.27 -8.09 12.83
CA LYS A 669 33.46 -7.20 14.05
C LYS A 669 34.75 -6.35 13.99
N ARG A 670 34.84 -5.02 14.24
CA ARG A 670 34.03 -3.92 14.90
C ARG A 670 33.86 -2.67 13.94
N ASN A 671 33.65 -1.36 14.25
CA ASN A 671 33.52 -0.48 15.46
C ASN A 671 32.87 0.92 15.15
N ALA A 672 32.50 1.73 16.18
CA ALA A 672 32.40 3.24 16.27
C ALA A 672 31.62 4.10 15.20
N CYS A 673 31.22 5.38 15.37
CA CYS A 673 30.67 6.21 16.50
C CYS A 673 29.72 7.33 15.92
N VAL A 674 29.15 8.29 16.70
CA VAL A 674 27.95 9.13 16.37
C VAL A 674 27.96 10.59 16.91
N ILE A 675 27.32 11.59 16.26
CA ILE A 675 27.14 13.01 16.72
C ILE A 675 25.88 13.75 16.10
N GLU A 676 25.70 15.08 16.27
CA GLU A 676 24.45 15.90 16.07
C GLU A 676 24.64 17.16 15.14
N THR A 677 23.68 18.04 14.73
CA THR A 677 22.83 19.04 15.48
C THR A 677 21.90 19.88 14.50
N PRO A 678 20.86 20.70 14.87
CA PRO A 678 19.42 20.38 14.72
C PRO A 678 18.50 21.40 13.96
N VAL A 679 17.18 21.11 13.76
CA VAL A 679 15.99 22.06 13.90
C VAL A 679 14.57 21.52 13.49
N LEU A 680 13.55 21.92 14.27
CA LEU A 680 12.06 21.91 14.20
C LEU A 680 11.21 21.03 13.21
N PHE A 681 10.39 20.16 13.84
CA PHE A 681 8.97 19.77 13.60
C PHE A 681 8.34 19.52 12.19
N GLN A 682 7.98 18.25 11.96
CA GLN A 682 6.58 17.85 11.68
C GLN A 682 6.17 16.66 12.58
N HIS A 683 4.85 16.46 12.76
CA HIS A 683 4.27 15.33 13.51
C HIS A 683 4.23 14.06 12.67
N VAL A 684 4.30 12.90 13.34
CA VAL A 684 4.27 11.58 12.70
C VAL A 684 3.34 10.64 13.44
N TYR A 685 2.61 9.84 12.65
CA TYR A 685 1.71 8.78 13.08
C TYR A 685 2.26 7.48 12.46
N CYS A 686 2.53 6.46 13.29
CA CYS A 686 3.06 5.17 12.84
C CYS A 686 2.08 4.09 13.29
N ASP A 687 0.95 4.02 12.59
CA ASP A 687 -0.26 3.50 13.19
C ASP A 687 -0.27 1.98 13.43
N ILE A 688 -1.04 1.53 14.43
CA ILE A 688 -1.50 0.15 14.56
C ILE A 688 -3.03 0.09 14.77
N TYR A 689 -3.72 -0.73 13.98
CA TYR A 689 -5.17 -0.87 14.04
C TYR A 689 -5.60 -2.30 14.31
N LEU A 690 -6.37 -2.49 15.36
CA LEU A 690 -6.94 -3.77 15.71
C LEU A 690 -8.22 -4.00 14.91
N HIS A 691 -8.31 -5.13 14.22
CA HIS A 691 -9.43 -5.47 13.31
C HIS A 691 -10.32 -6.56 13.90
N ASN A 692 -9.74 -7.54 14.58
CA ASN A 692 -10.48 -8.50 15.41
C ASN A 692 -9.73 -8.76 16.73
N PRO A 693 -10.41 -8.74 17.91
CA PRO A 693 -11.73 -8.14 18.14
C PRO A 693 -11.69 -6.63 17.84
N ARG A 694 -12.78 -6.03 17.34
CA ARG A 694 -12.75 -4.68 16.74
C ARG A 694 -12.12 -3.60 17.62
N GLY A 695 -11.05 -2.99 17.12
CA GLY A 695 -10.35 -1.85 17.72
C GLY A 695 -11.21 -0.59 17.81
N SER A 696 -11.12 0.10 18.93
CA SER A 696 -11.92 1.29 19.21
C SER A 696 -11.23 2.57 18.75
N ASN A 697 -9.89 2.69 18.88
CA ASN A 697 -9.14 3.92 18.58
C ASN A 697 -9.77 5.20 19.20
N ASP A 698 -10.22 5.10 20.45
CA ASP A 698 -11.04 6.09 21.19
C ASP A 698 -12.44 6.41 20.63
N ARG A 699 -12.90 5.79 19.53
CA ARG A 699 -14.27 5.98 19.01
C ARG A 699 -15.33 5.37 19.93
N LEU A 700 -16.52 5.97 19.95
CA LEU A 700 -17.74 5.34 20.48
C LEU A 700 -18.79 5.19 19.38
N ASN A 701 -19.46 6.26 18.99
CA ASN A 701 -20.61 6.23 18.07
C ASN A 701 -20.74 7.51 17.22
N SER A 702 -19.62 8.19 16.94
CA SER A 702 -19.58 9.36 16.08
C SER A 702 -19.71 9.02 14.59
N ARG A 703 -20.66 9.70 13.92
CA ARG A 703 -20.88 9.70 12.46
C ARG A 703 -19.79 10.45 11.65
N GLY A 704 -18.79 11.02 12.31
CA GLY A 704 -17.69 11.71 11.64
C GLY A 704 -16.64 10.73 11.12
N THR A 705 -15.94 11.06 10.03
CA THR A 705 -14.83 10.24 9.54
C THR A 705 -13.73 10.11 10.60
N ASN A 706 -13.42 11.21 11.29
CA ASN A 706 -12.47 11.27 12.40
C ASN A 706 -13.18 11.00 13.75
N ARG A 707 -12.48 10.34 14.69
CA ARG A 707 -12.85 10.32 16.11
C ARG A 707 -12.95 11.74 16.67
N ARG A 708 -13.89 11.99 17.58
CA ARG A 708 -14.10 13.32 18.17
C ARG A 708 -13.11 13.71 19.28
N ASN A 709 -12.58 12.73 20.01
CA ASN A 709 -11.71 12.97 21.16
C ASN A 709 -10.62 11.89 21.20
N ALA A 710 -9.36 12.30 21.08
CA ALA A 710 -8.20 11.42 21.15
C ALA A 710 -7.71 11.17 22.60
N ASN A 711 -8.34 11.81 23.59
CA ASN A 711 -7.94 11.73 25.01
C ASN A 711 -8.94 10.92 25.85
N ARG A 712 -9.86 10.18 25.22
CA ARG A 712 -11.07 9.63 25.87
C ARG A 712 -10.73 8.47 26.81
N LEU A 713 -10.03 7.46 26.32
CA LEU A 713 -9.69 6.25 27.07
C LEU A 713 -8.18 6.04 27.21
N PHE A 714 -7.41 6.22 26.13
CA PHE A 714 -5.98 5.86 26.09
C PHE A 714 -5.21 6.70 25.05
N ASP A 715 -3.90 6.83 25.18
CA ASP A 715 -3.08 7.49 24.17
C ASP A 715 -2.71 6.49 23.07
N SER A 716 -3.61 6.37 22.10
CA SER A 716 -3.46 5.51 20.91
C SER A 716 -2.26 5.86 20.04
N GLN A 717 -1.84 7.14 19.99
CA GLN A 717 -0.86 7.71 19.04
C GLN A 717 -1.20 7.54 17.54
N ASN A 718 -2.28 6.84 17.21
CA ASN A 718 -2.78 6.56 15.86
C ASN A 718 -3.45 7.77 15.18
N ASN A 719 -3.65 7.68 13.86
CA ASN A 719 -4.49 8.58 13.07
C ASN A 719 -5.96 8.61 13.54
N ASN A 720 -6.57 9.80 13.52
CA ASN A 720 -7.95 10.04 13.95
C ASN A 720 -9.03 9.30 13.13
N LYS A 721 -8.73 8.84 11.90
CA LYS A 721 -9.68 8.10 11.05
C LYS A 721 -9.88 6.64 11.44
N GLY A 722 -8.90 6.05 12.14
CA GLY A 722 -8.88 4.61 12.44
C GLY A 722 -9.87 4.16 13.51
N GLY A 723 -9.96 2.85 13.70
CA GLY A 723 -10.90 2.19 14.62
C GLY A 723 -12.35 2.12 14.11
N TYR A 724 -13.18 1.43 14.90
CA TYR A 724 -14.59 1.16 14.64
C TYR A 724 -15.46 1.79 15.73
N ASN A 725 -16.69 2.17 15.39
CA ASN A 725 -17.71 2.49 16.40
C ASN A 725 -18.13 1.21 17.14
N VAL A 726 -18.62 1.36 18.37
CA VAL A 726 -19.31 0.27 19.10
C VAL A 726 -20.58 -0.09 18.34
N GLY A 727 -20.93 -1.37 18.32
CA GLY A 727 -22.19 -1.79 17.69
C GLY A 727 -23.40 -1.57 18.59
N GLU A 728 -24.59 -1.47 17.99
CA GLU A 728 -25.87 -1.42 18.70
C GLU A 728 -26.57 -2.79 18.69
N LYS A 729 -27.41 -3.05 19.71
CA LYS A 729 -28.28 -4.25 19.78
C LYS A 729 -29.52 -4.17 18.90
N ASN A 730 -29.85 -2.99 18.37
CA ASN A 730 -31.12 -2.68 17.71
C ASN A 730 -30.86 -1.82 16.45
N ASP A 731 -31.83 -1.80 15.55
CA ASP A 731 -31.81 -1.11 14.23
C ASP A 731 -31.74 0.44 14.29
N ARG A 732 -31.47 1.01 15.47
CA ARG A 732 -31.40 2.46 15.70
C ARG A 732 -30.14 2.80 16.47
N ALA A 733 -29.39 3.76 15.92
CA ALA A 733 -28.23 4.38 16.57
C ALA A 733 -28.53 4.77 18.03
N ASN A 734 -27.66 4.41 18.97
CA ASN A 734 -27.89 4.60 20.39
C ASN A 734 -26.62 5.00 21.17
N THR A 735 -26.80 5.59 22.35
CA THR A 735 -25.73 6.03 23.27
C THR A 735 -25.70 5.22 24.57
N LEU A 736 -26.82 4.61 24.97
CA LEU A 736 -26.97 3.95 26.27
C LEU A 736 -26.20 2.63 26.34
N GLU A 737 -25.43 2.40 27.41
CA GLU A 737 -24.59 1.20 27.57
C GLU A 737 -25.41 -0.10 27.42
N ARG A 738 -26.65 -0.13 27.93
CA ARG A 738 -27.55 -1.29 27.83
C ARG A 738 -27.94 -1.68 26.40
N ASN A 739 -27.87 -0.74 25.47
CA ASN A 739 -28.20 -0.91 24.05
C ASN A 739 -26.96 -1.10 23.17
N GLN A 740 -25.74 -1.05 23.74
CA GLN A 740 -24.52 -1.41 23.03
C GLN A 740 -24.40 -2.94 22.93
N PHE A 741 -23.99 -3.43 21.76
CA PHE A 741 -23.74 -4.84 21.55
C PHE A 741 -22.32 -5.19 21.98
N ASN A 742 -22.21 -5.96 23.06
CA ASN A 742 -20.94 -6.52 23.52
C ASN A 742 -20.78 -7.90 22.90
N MET A 743 -19.69 -8.12 22.16
CA MET A 743 -19.35 -9.44 21.62
C MET A 743 -19.30 -10.47 22.74
N LYS A 744 -19.93 -11.63 22.57
CA LYS A 744 -19.86 -12.76 23.50
C LYS A 744 -18.94 -13.83 22.88
N TYR A 745 -18.05 -14.41 23.68
CA TYR A 745 -17.20 -15.54 23.29
C TYR A 745 -17.22 -16.59 24.41
N VAL A 746 -17.03 -17.86 24.07
CA VAL A 746 -16.98 -18.96 25.06
C VAL A 746 -15.56 -19.09 25.61
N MET A 747 -15.39 -19.17 26.92
CA MET A 747 -14.07 -19.39 27.54
C MET A 747 -13.55 -20.82 27.27
N SER A 748 -12.25 -21.08 27.44
CA SER A 748 -11.73 -22.45 27.27
C SER A 748 -12.20 -23.38 28.40
N GLY A 749 -12.15 -24.69 28.19
CA GLY A 749 -12.33 -25.71 29.21
C GLY A 749 -11.08 -25.90 30.09
N PRO A 750 -11.18 -26.66 31.19
CA PRO A 750 -10.10 -26.80 32.18
C PRO A 750 -8.85 -27.54 31.62
N GLN A 751 -9.02 -28.45 30.66
CA GLN A 751 -7.92 -29.23 30.05
C GLN A 751 -7.26 -28.54 28.84
N ALA A 752 -7.78 -27.38 28.40
CA ALA A 752 -7.27 -26.66 27.23
C ALA A 752 -5.80 -26.25 27.36
N ASP A 753 -5.33 -26.17 28.61
CA ASP A 753 -4.00 -25.70 28.97
C ASP A 753 -2.98 -26.81 29.23
N SER A 754 -3.41 -28.09 29.21
CA SER A 754 -2.58 -29.30 29.38
C SER A 754 -2.61 -30.24 28.18
N GLU A 755 -3.76 -30.39 27.52
CA GLU A 755 -3.97 -31.38 26.44
C GLU A 755 -4.44 -30.77 25.11
N ASP A 756 -4.62 -29.44 25.04
CA ASP A 756 -5.23 -28.71 23.91
C ASP A 756 -6.65 -29.20 23.52
N LYS A 757 -7.33 -29.88 24.46
CA LYS A 757 -8.75 -30.26 24.41
C LYS A 757 -9.58 -29.20 25.16
N GLY A 758 -10.71 -28.78 24.61
CA GLY A 758 -11.55 -27.73 25.19
C GLY A 758 -11.03 -26.32 24.95
N ALA A 759 -10.05 -26.13 24.06
CA ALA A 759 -9.53 -24.82 23.72
C ALA A 759 -10.54 -24.01 22.91
N THR A 760 -10.82 -22.78 23.34
CA THR A 760 -11.52 -21.79 22.50
C THR A 760 -10.53 -20.80 21.93
N TYR A 761 -10.46 -20.70 20.60
CA TYR A 761 -9.51 -19.84 19.90
C TYR A 761 -10.19 -18.63 19.26
N LEU A 762 -9.69 -17.44 19.58
CA LEU A 762 -10.06 -16.18 18.94
C LEU A 762 -8.89 -15.71 18.05
N ASN A 763 -9.13 -15.60 16.74
CA ASN A 763 -8.14 -15.07 15.81
C ASN A 763 -8.05 -13.55 15.96
N ILE A 764 -7.02 -13.08 16.67
CA ILE A 764 -6.63 -11.67 16.69
C ILE A 764 -6.18 -11.28 15.30
N GLU A 765 -6.60 -10.12 14.81
CA GLU A 765 -6.14 -9.55 13.54
C GLU A 765 -5.83 -8.07 13.70
N TRP A 766 -4.71 -7.60 13.12
CA TRP A 766 -4.34 -6.18 13.09
C TRP A 766 -3.61 -5.81 11.79
N THR A 767 -3.46 -4.51 11.57
CA THR A 767 -2.53 -3.94 10.59
C THR A 767 -1.62 -2.93 11.27
N ASN A 768 -0.32 -2.94 10.92
CA ASN A 768 0.67 -1.97 11.38
C ASN A 768 1.28 -1.24 10.19
N GLN A 769 1.42 0.09 10.28
CA GLN A 769 1.92 0.88 9.15
C GLN A 769 3.43 0.69 8.94
N HIS A 770 4.23 0.62 10.00
CA HIS A 770 5.70 0.68 9.90
C HIS A 770 6.40 -0.69 9.79
N GLY A 771 5.67 -1.74 9.37
CA GLY A 771 6.26 -3.04 9.10
C GLY A 771 6.84 -3.76 10.33
N CYS A 772 7.44 -4.93 10.08
CA CYS A 772 8.23 -5.68 11.05
C CYS A 772 9.05 -6.77 10.34
N GLY A 773 10.27 -7.03 10.80
CA GLY A 773 11.14 -8.08 10.24
C GLY A 773 11.71 -7.80 8.85
N ASP A 774 11.64 -6.56 8.34
CA ASP A 774 12.27 -6.14 7.08
C ASP A 774 13.75 -5.73 7.24
N GLY A 775 14.24 -5.65 8.47
CA GLY A 775 15.63 -5.28 8.81
C GLY A 775 15.89 -3.76 8.81
N ASP A 776 14.97 -2.95 8.29
CA ASP A 776 15.08 -1.49 8.28
C ASP A 776 14.78 -0.89 9.68
N LEU A 777 14.16 -1.67 10.59
CA LEU A 777 13.77 -1.27 11.96
C LEU A 777 13.84 -2.43 12.98
N ASN A 778 13.75 -2.10 14.27
CA ASN A 778 13.42 -3.04 15.35
C ASN A 778 11.93 -2.89 15.71
N CYS A 779 11.22 -4.00 15.84
CA CYS A 779 9.79 -4.05 16.15
C CYS A 779 9.47 -5.05 17.28
N GLN A 780 8.46 -4.72 18.09
CA GLN A 780 7.89 -5.60 19.09
C GLN A 780 6.37 -5.38 19.16
N ILE A 781 5.59 -6.45 19.22
CA ILE A 781 4.13 -6.41 19.33
C ILE A 781 3.74 -7.13 20.62
N ILE A 782 3.06 -6.43 21.52
CA ILE A 782 2.69 -6.94 22.84
C ILE A 782 1.17 -7.08 22.88
N LEU A 783 0.70 -8.32 23.07
CA LEU A 783 -0.73 -8.65 23.17
C LEU A 783 -1.10 -8.83 24.64
N GLN A 784 -2.09 -8.08 25.11
CA GLN A 784 -2.51 -8.05 26.51
C GLN A 784 -4.03 -8.02 26.64
N TYR A 785 -4.55 -8.45 27.78
CA TYR A 785 -5.95 -8.30 28.14
C TYR A 785 -6.14 -7.89 29.60
N MET A 786 -7.32 -7.39 29.92
CA MET A 786 -7.75 -7.11 31.29
C MET A 786 -9.23 -7.44 31.41
N CYS A 787 -9.61 -8.18 32.45
CA CYS A 787 -10.98 -8.59 32.74
C CYS A 787 -11.46 -8.11 34.12
N GLN A 788 -12.76 -8.24 34.36
CA GLN A 788 -13.44 -8.06 35.63
C GLN A 788 -14.68 -8.97 35.62
N GLU A 789 -15.13 -9.46 36.78
CA GLU A 789 -16.36 -10.25 36.87
C GLU A 789 -17.56 -9.45 36.31
N HIS A 790 -18.54 -10.17 35.75
CA HIS A 790 -19.69 -9.58 35.09
C HIS A 790 -21.02 -10.21 35.53
N GLU A 791 -21.92 -9.37 36.03
CA GLU A 791 -23.36 -9.67 36.11
C GLU A 791 -24.13 -8.82 35.08
N GLU A 792 -25.09 -9.39 34.36
CA GLU A 792 -25.82 -8.68 33.29
C GLU A 792 -26.73 -7.56 33.85
N ARG A 793 -27.13 -7.67 35.12
CA ARG A 793 -27.85 -6.62 35.89
C ARG A 793 -27.04 -5.34 36.11
N ASP A 794 -25.71 -5.41 35.99
CA ASP A 794 -24.83 -4.27 36.27
C ASP A 794 -24.80 -3.26 35.10
N ILE A 795 -25.34 -3.60 33.93
CA ILE A 795 -25.17 -2.81 32.71
C ILE A 795 -25.86 -1.45 32.81
N GLY A 796 -25.09 -0.37 32.67
CA GLY A 796 -25.54 1.00 32.89
C GLY A 796 -25.56 1.45 34.36
N SER A 797 -25.18 0.60 35.32
CA SER A 797 -25.20 0.96 36.74
C SER A 797 -24.16 2.03 37.10
N ASN A 798 -24.60 3.03 37.88
CA ASN A 798 -23.78 4.07 38.50
C ASN A 798 -23.37 3.74 39.96
N THR A 799 -23.87 2.65 40.56
CA THR A 799 -23.57 2.33 41.97
C THR A 799 -22.20 1.67 42.16
N ILE A 800 -21.75 0.94 41.13
CA ILE A 800 -20.55 0.10 41.15
C ILE A 800 -19.32 0.94 40.80
N VAL A 801 -18.38 1.03 41.74
CA VAL A 801 -17.10 1.74 41.59
C VAL A 801 -16.17 0.90 40.70
N ASN A 802 -15.28 1.56 39.94
CA ASN A 802 -14.28 0.94 39.05
C ASN A 802 -14.80 -0.08 38.02
N ARG A 803 -16.10 -0.05 37.73
CA ARG A 803 -16.78 -0.91 36.75
C ARG A 803 -16.31 -0.61 35.32
N LYS A 804 -15.54 -1.52 34.74
CA LYS A 804 -14.94 -1.43 33.39
C LYS A 804 -16.02 -1.34 32.30
N ARG A 805 -15.91 -0.45 31.31
CA ARG A 805 -17.01 -0.13 30.36
C ARG A 805 -16.59 0.75 29.19
N ASN A 806 -17.27 0.62 28.05
CA ASN A 806 -17.15 1.57 26.92
C ASN A 806 -17.65 2.99 27.29
N GLY A 807 -18.67 3.08 28.16
CA GLY A 807 -19.35 4.33 28.50
C GLY A 807 -20.34 4.81 27.42
N GLN A 808 -20.95 5.97 27.63
CA GLN A 808 -22.07 6.49 26.82
C GLN A 808 -21.73 7.77 26.04
N THR A 809 -20.59 8.38 26.34
CA THR A 809 -20.13 9.65 25.76
C THR A 809 -18.70 9.52 25.23
N GLU A 810 -18.34 10.41 24.30
CA GLU A 810 -16.97 10.52 23.77
C GLU A 810 -16.08 11.44 24.62
N SER A 811 -16.58 11.95 25.74
CA SER A 811 -15.83 12.81 26.66
C SER A 811 -14.84 12.00 27.52
N THR A 812 -13.67 12.59 27.80
CA THR A 812 -12.70 12.04 28.76
C THR A 812 -13.30 12.06 30.18
N PRO A 813 -13.11 11.00 31.00
CA PRO A 813 -13.45 11.01 32.42
C PRO A 813 -12.91 12.25 33.14
N ARG A 814 -13.67 12.83 34.07
CA ARG A 814 -13.17 13.95 34.89
C ARG A 814 -12.00 13.49 35.77
N TYR A 815 -11.05 14.38 36.04
CA TYR A 815 -9.95 14.18 37.00
C TYR A 815 -9.62 15.54 37.64
N ARG A 816 -9.35 15.54 38.95
CA ARG A 816 -8.72 16.65 39.67
C ARG A 816 -7.44 16.10 40.30
N ARG A 817 -6.34 16.86 40.26
CA ARG A 817 -5.14 16.51 41.03
C ARG A 817 -5.31 17.04 42.44
N HIS A 818 -5.10 16.18 43.43
CA HIS A 818 -5.15 16.53 44.85
C HIS A 818 -3.74 16.58 45.42
N ASN A 819 -3.58 17.30 46.53
CA ASN A 819 -2.47 17.06 47.45
C ASN A 819 -2.56 15.61 48.00
N PRO A 820 -1.49 15.05 48.58
CA PRO A 820 -1.57 13.76 49.27
C PRO A 820 -2.75 13.74 50.25
N PHE A 821 -3.57 12.68 50.21
CA PHE A 821 -4.73 12.56 51.08
C PHE A 821 -4.29 12.39 52.54
N THR A 822 -5.05 12.93 53.49
CA THR A 822 -4.72 12.81 54.93
C THR A 822 -5.33 11.55 55.55
N SER A 823 -6.35 10.96 54.92
CA SER A 823 -6.98 9.72 55.35
C SER A 823 -7.59 8.98 54.16
N LYS A 824 -7.72 7.66 54.28
CA LYS A 824 -8.35 6.81 53.26
C LYS A 824 -9.79 7.22 52.94
N ARG A 825 -10.56 7.66 53.95
CA ARG A 825 -11.94 8.17 53.78
C ARG A 825 -12.04 9.37 52.82
N GLN A 826 -10.94 10.13 52.65
CA GLN A 826 -10.87 11.21 51.67
C GLN A 826 -10.65 10.66 50.24
N LYS A 827 -9.70 9.73 50.07
CA LYS A 827 -9.44 9.00 48.82
C LYS A 827 -10.69 8.30 48.30
N ASP A 828 -11.36 7.53 49.16
CA ASP A 828 -12.56 6.74 48.82
C ASP A 828 -13.71 7.62 48.30
N ARG A 829 -13.79 8.89 48.75
CA ARG A 829 -14.80 9.86 48.28
C ARG A 829 -14.49 10.37 46.87
N GLU A 830 -13.25 10.72 46.57
CA GLU A 830 -12.84 11.21 45.24
C GLU A 830 -12.89 10.09 44.20
N GLU A 831 -12.41 8.89 44.55
CA GLU A 831 -12.52 7.68 43.72
C GLU A 831 -13.99 7.39 43.36
N LYS A 832 -14.87 7.41 44.36
CA LYS A 832 -16.31 7.21 44.21
C LYS A 832 -16.97 8.29 43.36
N TYR A 833 -16.50 9.54 43.42
CA TYR A 833 -16.98 10.63 42.56
C TYR A 833 -16.53 10.42 41.10
N HIS A 834 -15.27 10.07 40.87
CA HIS A 834 -14.71 9.92 39.53
C HIS A 834 -15.19 8.64 38.82
N SER A 835 -15.22 7.49 39.50
CA SER A 835 -15.46 6.18 38.85
C SER A 835 -16.93 5.80 38.69
N ARG A 836 -17.89 6.43 39.39
CA ARG A 836 -19.33 6.08 39.33
C ARG A 836 -20.09 6.57 38.11
N HIS A 837 -19.55 7.53 37.35
CA HIS A 837 -20.23 8.11 36.19
C HIS A 837 -20.23 7.15 34.99
N SER A 838 -21.27 6.30 34.83
CA SER A 838 -21.36 5.34 33.70
C SER A 838 -21.34 5.99 32.32
N SER A 839 -21.66 7.28 32.23
CA SER A 839 -21.59 8.08 31.01
C SER A 839 -20.17 8.19 30.42
N TYR A 840 -19.12 8.09 31.24
CA TYR A 840 -17.73 8.01 30.77
C TYR A 840 -17.28 6.55 30.63
N GLY A 841 -16.43 6.29 29.62
CA GLY A 841 -15.73 5.02 29.47
C GLY A 841 -14.64 4.85 30.54
N LEU A 842 -14.34 3.59 30.87
CA LEU A 842 -13.40 3.22 31.93
C LEU A 842 -12.73 1.89 31.57
N ASN A 843 -11.43 1.92 31.26
CA ASN A 843 -10.61 0.73 31.04
C ASN A 843 -9.79 0.48 32.31
N GLU A 844 -8.87 1.40 32.62
CA GLU A 844 -8.19 1.54 33.91
C GLU A 844 -9.05 2.33 34.94
N PRO A 845 -8.93 2.02 36.24
CA PRO A 845 -9.57 2.78 37.32
C PRO A 845 -8.82 4.09 37.64
N TRP A 846 -9.50 5.00 38.36
CA TRP A 846 -8.96 6.32 38.74
C TRP A 846 -7.71 6.25 39.62
N THR A 847 -7.63 5.26 40.52
CA THR A 847 -6.51 5.06 41.48
C THR A 847 -5.16 4.93 40.79
N TRP A 848 -5.11 4.13 39.73
CA TRP A 848 -3.90 3.90 38.92
C TRP A 848 -3.37 5.21 38.35
N TYR A 849 -4.25 6.04 37.77
CA TYR A 849 -3.85 7.32 37.21
C TYR A 849 -3.36 8.30 38.28
N ASP A 850 -4.12 8.44 39.38
CA ASP A 850 -3.77 9.37 40.45
C ASP A 850 -2.38 9.06 41.04
N LYS A 851 -2.13 7.78 41.35
CA LYS A 851 -0.82 7.21 41.70
C LYS A 851 0.25 7.53 40.67
N CYS A 852 -0.03 7.35 39.37
CA CYS A 852 0.90 7.67 38.28
C CYS A 852 1.23 9.19 38.20
N THR A 853 0.36 10.08 38.70
CA THR A 853 0.68 11.52 38.83
C THR A 853 1.53 11.86 40.07
N LYS A 854 1.79 10.90 40.97
CA LYS A 854 2.43 11.12 42.27
C LYS A 854 3.73 10.34 42.46
N ARG A 855 3.82 9.11 41.92
CA ARG A 855 5.06 8.34 41.83
C ARG A 855 6.10 9.08 40.98
N ASN A 856 7.34 9.15 41.46
CA ASN A 856 8.47 9.65 40.69
C ASN A 856 8.73 8.73 39.48
N ARG A 857 8.94 9.33 38.31
CA ARG A 857 9.32 8.62 37.09
C ARG A 857 10.67 7.95 37.27
N ASN A 858 10.93 6.89 36.51
CA ASN A 858 12.28 6.34 36.44
C ASN A 858 13.23 7.36 35.76
N HIS A 859 14.13 7.94 36.56
CA HIS A 859 15.08 8.95 36.10
C HIS A 859 16.18 8.39 35.19
N GLY A 860 16.39 7.07 35.15
CA GLY A 860 17.34 6.38 34.25
C GLY A 860 16.83 6.14 32.83
N LEU A 861 15.58 6.50 32.52
CA LEU A 861 14.99 6.31 31.18
C LEU A 861 15.57 7.29 30.15
N PHE A 862 15.83 6.80 28.94
CA PHE A 862 16.33 7.59 27.82
C PHE A 862 15.36 8.71 27.40
N THR A 863 15.82 9.96 27.44
CA THR A 863 15.03 11.17 27.11
C THR A 863 15.42 11.84 25.79
N ALA A 864 16.50 11.41 25.13
CA ALA A 864 17.14 12.13 24.02
C ALA A 864 17.35 13.63 24.35
N ASP A 865 16.93 14.52 23.45
CA ASP A 865 16.95 15.98 23.57
C ASP A 865 15.76 16.58 24.37
N LYS A 866 14.89 15.75 24.98
CA LYS A 866 13.70 16.24 25.69
C LYS A 866 14.01 16.65 27.13
N ASP A 867 13.81 17.94 27.43
CA ASP A 867 13.90 18.50 28.77
C ASP A 867 12.79 17.95 29.69
N LEU A 868 13.19 16.96 30.48
CA LEU A 868 12.46 16.33 31.58
C LEU A 868 13.22 16.45 32.91
N SER A 869 14.11 17.45 33.05
CA SER A 869 14.92 17.68 34.25
C SER A 869 14.46 18.88 35.10
N ARG A 870 13.57 19.75 34.59
CA ARG A 870 12.97 20.83 35.39
C ARG A 870 12.21 20.29 36.60
N SER A 871 12.34 20.99 37.73
CA SER A 871 11.80 20.70 39.07
C SER A 871 10.28 20.49 39.20
N ARG A 872 9.51 20.51 38.11
CA ARG A 872 8.06 20.26 38.07
C ARG A 872 7.69 18.98 37.31
N LYS A 873 8.65 18.27 36.70
CA LYS A 873 8.42 17.09 35.83
C LYS A 873 8.85 15.74 36.45
N HIS A 874 8.71 15.58 37.76
CA HIS A 874 9.16 14.37 38.45
C HIS A 874 8.21 13.17 38.32
N ALA A 875 6.90 13.36 38.06
CA ALA A 875 5.93 12.26 38.08
C ALA A 875 5.99 11.31 36.85
N SER A 876 5.62 10.03 37.03
CA SER A 876 5.56 9.01 35.96
C SER A 876 4.73 9.40 34.71
N ILE A 877 3.81 10.37 34.81
CA ILE A 877 3.11 10.92 33.63
C ILE A 877 4.03 11.66 32.61
N TYR A 878 5.26 12.01 33.00
CA TYR A 878 6.21 12.75 32.14
C TYR A 878 7.23 11.81 31.47
N THR A 879 6.84 11.17 30.37
CA THR A 879 7.74 10.34 29.56
C THR A 879 8.35 11.10 28.38
N ARG A 880 9.27 10.45 27.64
CA ARG A 880 9.82 10.96 26.37
C ARG A 880 8.73 11.19 25.32
N GLN A 881 7.68 10.35 25.31
CA GLN A 881 6.56 10.46 24.37
C GLN A 881 5.47 11.43 24.87
N ASN A 882 5.29 11.55 26.18
CA ASN A 882 4.37 12.50 26.82
C ASN A 882 5.09 13.59 27.65
N PRO A 883 5.95 14.44 27.04
CA PRO A 883 6.76 15.42 27.76
C PRO A 883 5.98 16.61 28.33
N LYS A 884 4.65 16.64 28.09
CA LYS A 884 3.68 17.61 28.63
C LYS A 884 2.84 17.05 29.80
N GLY A 885 2.80 15.74 30.00
CA GLY A 885 1.89 15.11 30.98
C GLY A 885 0.41 15.23 30.59
N THR A 886 0.11 15.19 29.29
CA THR A 886 -1.27 15.16 28.76
C THR A 886 -1.98 13.90 29.26
N ARG A 887 -3.24 14.01 29.69
CA ARG A 887 -4.02 12.88 30.20
C ARG A 887 -4.92 12.26 29.13
N TYR A 888 -4.94 10.94 29.11
CA TYR A 888 -5.76 10.11 28.24
C TYR A 888 -6.50 9.09 29.10
N GLY A 889 -7.82 9.22 29.21
CA GLY A 889 -8.62 8.44 30.17
C GLY A 889 -8.03 8.45 31.59
N PHE A 890 -7.61 7.26 32.04
CA PHE A 890 -6.82 7.01 33.26
C PHE A 890 -5.57 6.15 32.98
N GLU A 891 -5.06 6.16 31.74
CA GLU A 891 -3.83 5.44 31.39
C GLU A 891 -2.58 6.08 32.03
N CYS A 892 -1.67 5.25 32.56
CA CYS A 892 -0.36 5.70 33.02
C CYS A 892 0.67 5.66 31.86
N PRO A 893 1.19 6.81 31.38
CA PRO A 893 2.07 6.86 30.21
C PRO A 893 3.36 6.03 30.34
N GLU A 894 3.90 5.88 31.55
CA GLU A 894 5.12 5.11 31.80
C GLU A 894 4.89 3.59 31.66
N GLU A 895 3.71 3.08 32.03
CA GLU A 895 3.35 1.66 31.85
C GLU A 895 3.09 1.35 30.38
N ARG A 896 2.53 2.31 29.64
CA ARG A 896 2.33 2.21 28.19
C ARG A 896 3.67 2.17 27.46
N ASP A 897 4.55 3.14 27.72
CA ASP A 897 5.77 3.41 26.94
C ASP A 897 6.87 2.34 27.09
N TYR A 898 6.88 1.59 28.19
CA TYR A 898 7.98 0.69 28.52
C TYR A 898 7.47 -0.72 28.90
N TYR A 899 8.08 -1.75 28.30
CA TYR A 899 7.69 -3.14 28.51
C TYR A 899 8.91 -4.08 28.44
N PRO A 900 9.12 -4.96 29.44
CA PRO A 900 8.29 -5.19 30.62
C PRO A 900 8.36 -4.06 31.65
N TYR A 901 7.22 -3.71 32.25
CA TYR A 901 7.17 -2.66 33.25
C TYR A 901 7.77 -3.13 34.59
N TRP A 902 8.32 -2.22 35.38
CA TRP A 902 9.00 -2.53 36.65
C TRP A 902 8.10 -2.41 37.90
N HIS A 903 6.95 -1.71 37.78
CA HIS A 903 5.90 -1.69 38.79
C HIS A 903 4.72 -2.60 38.39
N PRO A 904 3.83 -2.95 39.34
CA PRO A 904 2.60 -3.68 39.05
C PRO A 904 1.67 -3.02 38.00
N THR A 905 0.91 -3.85 37.28
CA THR A 905 -0.07 -3.46 36.24
C THR A 905 -1.22 -4.48 36.21
N ASP A 906 -2.48 -4.06 36.08
CA ASP A 906 -3.61 -5.01 35.99
C ASP A 906 -3.72 -5.66 34.59
N TRP A 907 -2.89 -5.24 33.63
CA TRP A 907 -2.80 -5.85 32.30
C TRP A 907 -2.12 -7.22 32.39
N THR A 908 -2.76 -8.24 31.84
CA THR A 908 -2.24 -9.60 31.75
C THR A 908 -1.62 -9.83 30.37
N ASP A 909 -0.39 -10.34 30.35
CA ASP A 909 0.34 -10.61 29.11
C ASP A 909 -0.16 -11.90 28.45
N ILE A 910 -0.44 -11.85 27.15
CA ILE A 910 -0.81 -13.02 26.33
C ILE A 910 0.43 -13.50 25.57
N ALA A 911 0.98 -12.61 24.75
CA ALA A 911 2.08 -12.92 23.84
C ALA A 911 2.95 -11.68 23.58
N VAL A 912 4.23 -11.93 23.34
CA VAL A 912 5.20 -10.93 22.90
C VAL A 912 5.79 -11.40 21.58
N LEU A 913 5.46 -10.71 20.49
CA LEU A 913 5.98 -11.01 19.17
C LEU A 913 7.20 -10.10 18.94
N VAL A 914 8.39 -10.68 18.83
CA VAL A 914 9.67 -9.95 18.79
C VAL A 914 10.34 -10.04 17.42
N ASP A 915 11.10 -9.02 17.05
CA ASP A 915 11.98 -9.07 15.87
C ASP A 915 13.05 -10.20 15.97
N LYS A 916 13.63 -10.41 17.17
CA LYS A 916 14.74 -11.34 17.39
C LYS A 916 14.36 -12.41 18.42
N LYS A 917 14.25 -13.68 17.99
CA LYS A 917 13.87 -14.82 18.86
C LYS A 917 14.74 -14.98 20.13
N ALA A 918 15.99 -14.51 20.09
CA ALA A 918 16.89 -14.50 21.25
C ALA A 918 16.36 -13.68 22.44
N ASP A 919 15.55 -12.64 22.19
CA ASP A 919 15.02 -11.76 23.23
C ASP A 919 13.85 -12.42 24.01
N CYS A 920 13.29 -13.52 23.50
CA CYS A 920 12.13 -14.17 24.10
C CYS A 920 12.33 -14.66 25.55
N SER A 921 13.54 -15.08 25.90
CA SER A 921 13.84 -15.50 27.28
C SER A 921 13.62 -14.34 28.26
N TYR A 922 14.12 -13.15 27.93
CA TYR A 922 13.97 -11.93 28.72
C TYR A 922 12.49 -11.54 28.89
N TYR A 923 11.70 -11.52 27.81
CA TYR A 923 10.28 -11.18 27.89
C TYR A 923 9.47 -12.21 28.69
N GLN A 924 9.83 -13.49 28.63
CA GLN A 924 9.18 -14.54 29.41
C GLN A 924 9.55 -14.52 30.90
N THR A 925 10.77 -14.11 31.27
CA THR A 925 11.19 -14.04 32.69
C THR A 925 10.88 -12.71 33.36
N GLU A 926 10.74 -11.61 32.62
CA GLU A 926 10.47 -10.28 33.18
C GLU A 926 8.99 -9.85 33.12
N SER A 927 8.11 -10.65 32.51
CA SER A 927 6.65 -10.42 32.52
C SER A 927 6.06 -10.46 33.93
N PHE A 928 5.08 -9.58 34.21
CA PHE A 928 4.38 -9.53 35.50
C PHE A 928 3.51 -10.77 35.75
N ASN A 929 3.22 -11.58 34.73
CA ASN A 929 2.53 -12.86 34.89
C ASN A 929 3.31 -13.85 35.78
N VAL A 930 4.65 -13.76 35.83
CA VAL A 930 5.51 -14.72 36.55
C VAL A 930 6.54 -14.09 37.48
N LYS A 931 7.04 -12.89 37.18
CA LYS A 931 7.98 -12.18 38.05
C LYS A 931 7.25 -11.10 38.84
N PRO A 932 7.33 -11.10 40.19
CA PRO A 932 6.69 -10.06 40.98
C PRO A 932 7.26 -8.68 40.67
N LYS A 933 6.48 -7.65 41.04
CA LYS A 933 6.83 -6.25 40.84
C LYS A 933 6.58 -5.50 42.14
N GLY A 934 7.59 -4.75 42.57
CA GLY A 934 7.59 -4.11 43.86
C GLY A 934 6.94 -2.74 43.88
N GLU A 935 6.38 -2.38 45.02
CA GLU A 935 5.79 -1.06 45.28
C GLU A 935 5.99 -0.64 46.73
N CYS A 936 6.18 0.67 46.95
CA CYS A 936 6.33 1.23 48.30
C CYS A 936 4.96 1.52 48.93
N MET A 937 4.60 0.77 49.96
CA MET A 937 3.32 0.87 50.67
C MET A 937 3.47 1.76 51.90
N GLU A 938 3.09 3.03 51.73
CA GLU A 938 2.99 4.01 52.83
C GLU A 938 1.65 3.87 53.59
N LYS A 939 1.57 4.42 54.80
CA LYS A 939 0.34 4.45 55.63
C LYS A 939 -0.14 5.87 55.91
N TYR A 940 -1.44 6.05 56.13
CA TYR A 940 -2.03 7.22 56.77
C TYR A 940 -1.82 7.15 58.30
N SER A 941 -2.11 8.24 59.02
CA SER A 941 -2.03 8.28 60.48
C SER A 941 -3.03 7.34 61.19
N ASP A 942 -4.09 6.89 60.50
CA ASP A 942 -5.03 5.87 60.99
C ASP A 942 -4.53 4.42 60.80
N GLY A 943 -3.30 4.23 60.31
CA GLY A 943 -2.68 2.92 60.09
C GLY A 943 -3.19 2.16 58.85
N SER A 944 -4.15 2.70 58.09
CA SER A 944 -4.53 2.15 56.78
C SER A 944 -3.53 2.55 55.70
N PHE A 945 -3.39 1.71 54.67
CA PHE A 945 -2.42 1.94 53.59
C PHE A 945 -2.91 3.00 52.59
N LYS A 946 -1.97 3.74 52.02
CA LYS A 946 -2.19 4.64 50.89
C LYS A 946 -2.26 3.84 49.59
N HIS A 947 -3.01 4.34 48.60
CA HIS A 947 -2.94 3.86 47.20
C HIS A 947 -1.81 4.55 46.41
N ASP A 948 -1.12 5.52 47.01
CA ASP A 948 -0.11 6.35 46.39
C ASP A 948 1.18 6.44 47.22
N SER A 949 2.32 6.36 46.52
CA SER A 949 3.64 6.69 47.03
C SER A 949 4.43 7.44 45.98
N LYS A 950 5.35 8.31 46.41
CA LYS A 950 6.29 9.00 45.51
C LYS A 950 7.48 8.13 45.11
N TYR A 951 7.77 7.04 45.83
CA TYR A 951 9.01 6.27 45.66
C TYR A 951 8.94 5.31 44.47
N ASN A 952 10.02 5.25 43.68
CA ASN A 952 10.09 4.44 42.46
C ASN A 952 10.85 3.11 42.65
N ASN A 953 11.62 2.95 43.73
CA ASN A 953 12.41 1.76 44.02
C ASN A 953 12.45 1.48 45.54
N ALA A 954 12.92 0.28 45.90
CA ALA A 954 12.99 -0.18 47.28
C ALA A 954 13.96 0.64 48.17
N ALA A 955 15.08 1.12 47.62
CA ALA A 955 16.11 1.83 48.37
C ALA A 955 15.66 3.25 48.81
N GLU A 956 14.77 3.89 48.05
CA GLU A 956 14.15 5.16 48.42
C GLU A 956 12.92 5.01 49.33
N CYS A 957 12.38 3.79 49.48
CA CYS A 957 11.07 3.57 50.09
C CYS A 957 11.04 3.89 51.59
N GLN A 958 10.28 4.91 51.99
CA GLN A 958 10.00 5.25 53.40
C GLN A 958 8.71 4.61 53.94
N GLY A 959 8.27 3.53 53.30
CA GLY A 959 7.14 2.69 53.70
C GLY A 959 7.54 1.22 53.72
N GLN A 960 6.56 0.31 53.62
CA GLN A 960 6.83 -1.11 53.46
C GLN A 960 6.96 -1.44 51.97
N TRP A 961 8.12 -1.88 51.49
CA TRP A 961 8.22 -2.39 50.12
C TRP A 961 7.54 -3.76 50.01
N ILE A 962 6.56 -3.89 49.10
CA ILE A 962 5.83 -5.13 48.84
C ILE A 962 6.03 -5.56 47.40
N ASP A 963 6.58 -6.75 47.21
CA ASP A 963 6.64 -7.42 45.91
C ASP A 963 5.30 -8.12 45.63
N PHE A 964 4.51 -7.48 44.77
CA PHE A 964 3.19 -7.93 44.35
C PHE A 964 3.27 -8.93 43.19
N HIS A 965 2.21 -9.71 42.99
CA HIS A 965 2.06 -10.67 41.89
C HIS A 965 0.76 -10.43 41.10
N ASN A 966 0.82 -10.64 39.78
CA ASN A 966 -0.36 -10.77 38.93
C ASN A 966 -1.01 -12.14 39.10
N TYR A 967 -2.27 -12.26 38.70
CA TYR A 967 -3.09 -13.47 38.83
C TYR A 967 -4.23 -13.50 37.82
N LEU A 968 -4.86 -14.66 37.60
CA LEU A 968 -6.02 -14.79 36.72
C LEU A 968 -7.31 -14.40 37.46
N GLU A 969 -7.63 -15.12 38.53
CA GLU A 969 -8.69 -14.79 39.50
C GLU A 969 -8.28 -15.19 40.92
N LYS A 970 -9.06 -14.76 41.93
CA LYS A 970 -8.91 -15.21 43.32
C LYS A 970 -9.62 -16.55 43.47
N ALA A 971 -8.94 -17.52 44.08
CA ALA A 971 -9.54 -18.80 44.40
C ALA A 971 -10.23 -18.75 45.77
N PRO A 972 -11.26 -19.59 46.06
CA PRO A 972 -12.05 -19.50 47.29
C PRO A 972 -11.31 -19.91 48.57
N GLN A 973 -10.13 -20.51 48.47
CA GLN A 973 -9.35 -20.99 49.60
C GLN A 973 -8.78 -19.83 50.44
N ASN A 974 -8.93 -19.92 51.76
CA ASN A 974 -8.58 -18.87 52.72
C ASN A 974 -7.36 -19.18 53.60
N THR A 975 -6.69 -20.32 53.38
CA THR A 975 -5.42 -20.69 54.06
C THR A 975 -4.37 -21.12 53.05
N GLN A 976 -3.08 -20.97 53.39
CA GLN A 976 -1.98 -21.35 52.50
C GLN A 976 -2.03 -22.84 52.11
N GLY A 977 -2.18 -23.74 53.08
CA GLY A 977 -2.21 -25.19 52.81
C GLY A 977 -3.37 -25.62 51.91
N SER A 978 -4.58 -25.08 52.13
CA SER A 978 -5.72 -25.39 51.23
C SER A 978 -5.54 -24.78 49.83
N CYS A 979 -4.91 -23.60 49.75
CA CYS A 979 -4.59 -22.96 48.47
C CYS A 979 -3.58 -23.78 47.64
N GLU A 980 -2.49 -24.22 48.27
CA GLU A 980 -1.42 -24.96 47.61
C GLU A 980 -1.85 -26.39 47.24
N ALA A 981 -2.65 -27.05 48.08
CA ALA A 981 -3.29 -28.32 47.76
C ALA A 981 -4.28 -28.24 46.58
N ALA A 982 -4.89 -27.07 46.35
CA ALA A 982 -5.72 -26.78 45.18
C ALA A 982 -4.92 -26.36 43.93
N GLY A 983 -3.58 -26.49 43.94
CA GLY A 983 -2.69 -26.10 42.83
C GLY A 983 -2.49 -24.59 42.66
N ASN A 984 -3.11 -23.78 43.52
CA ASN A 984 -3.05 -22.31 43.47
C ASN A 984 -1.82 -21.78 44.22
N LYS A 985 -1.67 -20.44 44.28
CA LYS A 985 -0.55 -19.79 44.97
C LYS A 985 -1.02 -18.79 46.02
N TRP A 986 -0.33 -18.76 47.17
CA TRP A 986 -0.64 -17.89 48.30
C TRP A 986 0.28 -16.65 48.29
N LEU A 987 -0.17 -15.57 47.66
CA LEU A 987 0.69 -14.44 47.24
C LEU A 987 0.06 -13.07 47.52
N TYR A 988 0.87 -12.01 47.47
CA TYR A 988 0.38 -10.62 47.49
C TYR A 988 -0.26 -10.27 46.14
N ALA A 989 -1.56 -10.49 46.04
CA ALA A 989 -2.35 -10.31 44.81
C ALA A 989 -2.57 -8.82 44.48
N TYR A 990 -2.23 -8.37 43.27
CA TYR A 990 -2.42 -6.98 42.84
C TYR A 990 -3.58 -6.77 41.86
N ARG A 991 -4.48 -5.87 42.26
CA ARG A 991 -5.33 -5.06 41.37
C ARG A 991 -5.34 -3.63 41.88
N SER A 992 -5.23 -2.66 40.98
CA SER A 992 -5.09 -1.24 41.32
C SER A 992 -6.31 -0.62 42.01
N ASP A 993 -7.45 -1.31 42.05
CA ASP A 993 -8.69 -0.96 42.75
C ASP A 993 -8.91 -1.73 44.09
N GLU A 994 -7.98 -2.61 44.49
CA GLU A 994 -8.17 -3.51 45.65
C GLU A 994 -7.03 -3.53 46.69
N TYR A 995 -5.79 -3.22 46.30
CA TYR A 995 -4.63 -3.49 47.16
C TYR A 995 -4.51 -2.55 48.38
N ASP A 996 -5.12 -1.36 48.35
CA ASP A 996 -5.20 -0.46 49.52
C ASP A 996 -6.34 -0.82 50.49
N GLN A 997 -7.13 -1.87 50.19
CA GLN A 997 -8.33 -2.20 50.98
C GLN A 997 -8.03 -2.75 52.39
N ASP A 998 -6.91 -3.46 52.57
CA ASP A 998 -6.52 -4.13 53.81
C ASP A 998 -6.21 -3.12 54.96
N ARG A 999 -6.34 -3.56 56.23
CA ARG A 999 -5.99 -2.78 57.43
C ARG A 999 -4.86 -3.46 58.22
N GLY A 1000 -3.93 -2.67 58.74
CA GLY A 1000 -2.81 -3.13 59.56
C GLY A 1000 -1.68 -3.75 58.74
N GLU A 1001 -1.95 -4.87 58.10
CA GLU A 1001 -1.02 -5.63 57.24
C GLU A 1001 -1.71 -5.98 55.91
N ILE A 1002 -0.95 -5.92 54.80
CA ILE A 1002 -1.42 -6.38 53.49
C ILE A 1002 -1.37 -7.91 53.48
N LYS A 1003 -2.49 -8.56 53.17
CA LYS A 1003 -2.61 -10.01 53.31
C LYS A 1003 -2.35 -10.75 52.00
N LYS A 1004 -1.55 -11.82 52.08
CA LYS A 1004 -1.49 -12.84 51.03
C LYS A 1004 -2.88 -13.45 50.84
N LYS A 1005 -3.24 -13.74 49.59
CA LYS A 1005 -4.56 -14.22 49.16
C LYS A 1005 -4.34 -15.41 48.22
N CYS A 1006 -5.29 -16.36 48.19
CA CYS A 1006 -5.18 -17.48 47.26
C CYS A 1006 -5.54 -17.02 45.84
N VAL A 1007 -4.64 -17.27 44.90
CA VAL A 1007 -4.77 -16.83 43.52
C VAL A 1007 -4.47 -17.94 42.53
N VAL A 1008 -5.27 -17.99 41.46
CA VAL A 1008 -5.01 -18.81 40.28
C VAL A 1008 -3.82 -18.20 39.54
N PRO A 1009 -2.67 -18.90 39.43
CA PRO A 1009 -1.46 -18.35 38.84
C PRO A 1009 -1.60 -18.14 37.33
N LEU A 1010 -0.90 -17.13 36.80
CA LEU A 1010 -0.82 -16.91 35.36
C LEU A 1010 0.33 -17.71 34.73
N LYS A 1011 0.14 -18.09 33.47
CA LYS A 1011 1.23 -18.61 32.63
C LYS A 1011 2.15 -17.47 32.19
N LYS A 1012 3.44 -17.77 31.98
CA LYS A 1012 4.35 -16.88 31.23
C LYS A 1012 3.73 -16.59 29.84
N PRO A 1013 3.88 -15.37 29.29
CA PRO A 1013 3.36 -15.08 27.95
C PRO A 1013 4.04 -15.95 26.90
N GLU A 1014 3.33 -16.24 25.81
CA GLU A 1014 3.96 -16.79 24.61
C GLU A 1014 4.98 -15.80 24.05
N CYS A 1015 6.04 -16.30 23.43
CA CYS A 1015 6.96 -15.44 22.70
C CYS A 1015 7.39 -16.09 21.39
N LEU A 1016 7.19 -15.34 20.31
CA LEU A 1016 7.30 -15.76 18.92
C LEU A 1016 8.08 -14.70 18.15
N VAL A 1017 8.60 -15.07 16.98
CA VAL A 1017 9.06 -14.04 16.03
C VAL A 1017 7.83 -13.33 15.47
N ALA A 1018 7.87 -12.01 15.40
CA ALA A 1018 6.77 -11.23 14.85
C ALA A 1018 6.56 -11.55 13.35
N PRO A 1019 5.31 -11.61 12.88
CA PRO A 1019 5.03 -11.90 11.48
C PRO A 1019 5.60 -10.78 10.61
N TYR A 1020 6.37 -11.16 9.58
CA TYR A 1020 6.92 -10.22 8.61
C TYR A 1020 5.81 -9.36 8.02
N SER A 1021 5.98 -8.04 8.06
CA SER A 1021 5.12 -7.09 7.36
C SER A 1021 5.93 -5.95 6.75
N ARG A 1022 5.57 -5.54 5.52
CA ARG A 1022 6.33 -4.51 4.80
C ARG A 1022 5.90 -3.09 5.20
N SER A 1023 6.87 -2.27 5.55
CA SER A 1023 6.71 -0.83 5.83
C SER A 1023 5.84 -0.11 4.77
N ASN A 1024 4.84 0.63 5.25
CA ASN A 1024 3.72 1.30 4.55
C ASN A 1024 2.76 0.45 3.71
N HIS A 1025 2.81 -0.89 3.74
CA HIS A 1025 1.92 -1.70 2.90
C HIS A 1025 0.76 -2.31 3.70
N LEU A 1026 0.05 -1.48 4.47
CA LEU A 1026 -1.18 -1.83 5.21
C LEU A 1026 -1.06 -3.09 6.10
N GLY A 1027 0.12 -3.39 6.65
CA GLY A 1027 0.34 -4.61 7.41
C GLY A 1027 0.20 -5.91 6.59
N ASN A 1028 0.41 -5.87 5.27
CA ASN A 1028 0.48 -7.08 4.43
C ASN A 1028 1.54 -8.04 5.00
N GLY A 1029 1.10 -9.21 5.46
CA GLY A 1029 1.96 -10.28 5.94
C GLY A 1029 2.63 -11.05 4.80
N ASN A 1030 3.62 -11.89 5.13
CA ASN A 1030 4.05 -12.91 4.18
C ASN A 1030 2.87 -13.86 3.84
N GLY A 1031 2.79 -14.33 2.60
CA GLY A 1031 1.63 -15.04 2.06
C GLY A 1031 0.44 -14.14 1.71
N ILE A 1032 0.59 -12.81 1.79
CA ILE A 1032 -0.48 -11.82 1.54
C ILE A 1032 -1.68 -11.98 2.50
N THR A 1033 -1.44 -12.57 3.68
CA THR A 1033 -2.43 -12.66 4.74
C THR A 1033 -2.44 -11.39 5.60
N PRO A 1034 -3.54 -11.10 6.32
CA PRO A 1034 -3.49 -10.18 7.46
C PRO A 1034 -2.45 -10.64 8.50
N LEU A 1035 -2.02 -9.74 9.39
CA LEU A 1035 -1.27 -10.14 10.57
C LEU A 1035 -2.23 -10.69 11.61
N THR A 1036 -1.99 -11.92 12.03
CA THR A 1036 -2.88 -12.66 12.93
C THR A 1036 -2.14 -13.33 14.06
N TYR A 1037 -2.85 -13.54 15.17
CA TYR A 1037 -2.42 -14.37 16.28
C TYR A 1037 -3.61 -15.18 16.82
N LYS A 1038 -3.47 -16.50 16.95
CA LYS A 1038 -4.55 -17.40 17.36
C LYS A 1038 -4.62 -17.48 18.90
N TRP A 1039 -5.29 -16.52 19.53
CA TRP A 1039 -5.38 -16.44 20.99
C TRP A 1039 -6.29 -17.54 21.56
N LYS A 1040 -5.71 -18.47 22.32
CA LYS A 1040 -6.45 -19.35 23.22
C LYS A 1040 -7.02 -18.54 24.38
N LEU A 1041 -8.35 -18.44 24.46
CA LEU A 1041 -9.04 -17.70 25.52
C LEU A 1041 -8.79 -18.39 26.88
N PRO A 1042 -8.61 -17.64 27.98
CA PRO A 1042 -8.40 -18.23 29.31
C PRO A 1042 -9.61 -19.06 29.77
N HIS A 1043 -9.37 -20.02 30.68
CA HIS A 1043 -10.40 -20.68 31.47
C HIS A 1043 -10.48 -20.02 32.85
N TYR A 1044 -11.68 -19.64 33.31
CA TYR A 1044 -11.89 -19.12 34.67
C TYR A 1044 -12.56 -20.19 35.54
N PRO A 1045 -11.84 -20.86 36.47
CA PRO A 1045 -12.38 -21.90 37.34
C PRO A 1045 -13.71 -21.54 38.02
N SER A 1046 -13.89 -20.29 38.45
CA SER A 1046 -15.10 -19.77 39.11
C SER A 1046 -16.41 -19.90 38.32
N GLN A 1047 -16.35 -20.20 37.01
CA GLN A 1047 -17.48 -20.21 36.08
C GLN A 1047 -18.27 -18.87 36.04
N LYS A 1048 -17.69 -17.78 36.55
CA LYS A 1048 -18.27 -16.44 36.42
C LYS A 1048 -17.97 -15.86 35.05
N GLU A 1049 -18.93 -15.11 34.52
CA GLU A 1049 -18.74 -14.35 33.29
C GLU A 1049 -17.72 -13.23 33.52
N GLN A 1050 -16.90 -12.96 32.52
CA GLN A 1050 -15.86 -11.95 32.59
C GLN A 1050 -16.10 -10.91 31.51
N ARG A 1051 -16.05 -9.62 31.86
CA ARG A 1051 -16.07 -8.51 30.90
C ARG A 1051 -14.67 -7.97 30.71
N CYS A 1052 -14.23 -7.95 29.46
CA CYS A 1052 -12.81 -7.84 29.13
C CYS A 1052 -12.54 -6.82 28.03
N PHE A 1053 -11.34 -6.26 28.07
CA PHE A 1053 -10.73 -5.49 27.00
C PHE A 1053 -9.45 -6.19 26.52
N PHE A 1054 -9.18 -6.13 25.22
CA PHE A 1054 -7.92 -6.52 24.61
C PHE A 1054 -7.12 -5.25 24.26
N ARG A 1055 -5.81 -5.25 24.51
CA ARG A 1055 -4.86 -4.19 24.16
C ARG A 1055 -3.75 -4.78 23.30
N ILE A 1056 -3.50 -4.16 22.15
CA ILE A 1056 -2.31 -4.40 21.34
C ILE A 1056 -1.40 -3.19 21.45
N ARG A 1057 -0.12 -3.40 21.78
CA ARG A 1057 0.94 -2.38 21.72
C ARG A 1057 1.94 -2.72 20.64
N TYR A 1058 2.45 -1.71 19.95
CA TYR A 1058 3.46 -1.81 18.90
C TYR A 1058 4.59 -0.83 19.23
N ASN A 1059 5.74 -1.41 19.58
CA ASN A 1059 6.96 -0.70 19.95
C ASN A 1059 7.93 -0.74 18.77
N ILE A 1060 8.42 0.44 18.33
CA ILE A 1060 9.36 0.56 17.19
C ILE A 1060 10.55 1.48 17.48
N SER A 1061 11.73 1.10 17.00
CA SER A 1061 12.96 1.91 16.97
C SER A 1061 13.76 1.63 15.68
N THR A 1062 14.68 2.52 15.32
CA THR A 1062 15.63 2.26 14.22
C THR A 1062 16.69 1.23 14.60
N ASN A 1063 17.49 0.79 13.62
CA ASN A 1063 18.76 0.08 13.82
C ASN A 1063 19.97 1.04 13.93
N ASP A 1064 19.74 2.37 14.10
CA ASP A 1064 20.83 3.36 14.21
C ASP A 1064 21.74 3.06 15.44
N PRO A 1065 23.05 2.83 15.25
CA PRO A 1065 23.92 2.32 16.30
C PRO A 1065 24.37 3.42 17.27
N LEU A 1066 23.50 3.82 18.19
CA LEU A 1066 23.96 4.25 19.51
C LEU A 1066 24.65 3.08 20.21
N SER A 1067 25.68 3.39 21.01
CA SER A 1067 26.55 2.39 21.62
C SER A 1067 25.83 1.53 22.67
N GLY A 1068 25.64 0.25 22.35
CA GLY A 1068 25.08 -0.76 23.26
C GLY A 1068 23.69 -1.27 22.85
N LYS A 1069 23.20 -2.28 23.58
CA LYS A 1069 21.88 -2.90 23.33
C LYS A 1069 20.74 -1.95 23.71
N PHE A 1070 20.37 -1.02 22.81
CA PHE A 1070 19.20 -0.17 22.97
C PHE A 1070 17.89 -0.94 22.69
N PHE A 1071 17.24 -1.38 23.75
CA PHE A 1071 15.90 -1.99 23.74
C PHE A 1071 14.95 -1.23 24.66
N PHE A 1072 13.67 -1.60 24.67
CA PHE A 1072 12.62 -1.07 25.56
C PHE A 1072 12.77 -1.54 27.03
N VAL A 1073 14.01 -1.69 27.50
CA VAL A 1073 14.41 -2.26 28.79
C VAL A 1073 14.53 -1.17 29.88
N PRO A 1074 14.28 -1.49 31.17
CA PRO A 1074 14.24 -0.49 32.24
C PRO A 1074 15.61 -0.12 32.85
N PHE A 1075 16.71 -0.66 32.31
CA PHE A 1075 18.06 -0.50 32.86
C PHE A 1075 18.77 0.77 32.37
N PRO A 1076 19.55 1.46 33.23
CA PRO A 1076 20.25 2.69 32.88
C PRO A 1076 21.45 2.42 31.94
N VAL A 1077 21.29 2.73 30.65
CA VAL A 1077 22.38 2.72 29.67
C VAL A 1077 23.07 4.08 29.63
N TYR A 1078 24.22 4.20 30.29
CA TYR A 1078 25.07 5.39 30.23
C TYR A 1078 25.72 5.53 28.84
N VAL A 1079 25.17 6.43 28.00
CA VAL A 1079 25.79 6.81 26.71
C VAL A 1079 26.95 7.77 26.96
N ARG A 1080 28.11 7.50 26.35
CA ARG A 1080 29.28 8.40 26.43
C ARG A 1080 29.05 9.68 25.61
N GLY A 1081 28.68 10.75 26.31
CA GLY A 1081 28.89 12.16 25.92
C GLY A 1081 27.86 12.79 24.98
N ASN A 1082 27.24 12.04 24.08
CA ASN A 1082 26.49 12.59 22.94
C ASN A 1082 24.98 12.28 23.00
N LYS A 1083 24.15 13.25 22.61
CA LYS A 1083 22.69 13.31 22.77
C LYS A 1083 22.04 13.53 21.40
N ILE A 1084 21.57 12.50 20.68
CA ILE A 1084 20.91 12.72 19.36
C ILE A 1084 19.86 13.85 19.45
N LYS A 1085 19.94 14.82 18.53
CA LYS A 1085 19.04 15.97 18.38
C LYS A 1085 18.30 15.90 17.04
N THR A 1086 17.09 16.47 16.97
CA THR A 1086 16.25 16.43 15.75
C THR A 1086 16.86 17.21 14.58
N ASN A 1087 16.89 16.60 13.41
CA ASN A 1087 17.39 17.09 12.12
C ASN A 1087 18.87 17.50 12.13
N PRO A 1088 19.81 16.55 12.33
CA PRO A 1088 21.23 16.86 12.38
C PRO A 1088 21.77 17.21 10.99
N THR A 1089 22.42 18.37 10.87
CA THR A 1089 23.26 18.70 9.72
C THR A 1089 24.61 18.01 9.86
N VAL A 1090 24.92 17.09 8.95
CA VAL A 1090 26.24 16.49 8.77
C VAL A 1090 27.02 17.26 7.71
N ARG A 1091 28.34 17.34 7.83
CA ARG A 1091 29.19 17.90 6.78
C ARG A 1091 29.71 16.80 5.87
N LEU A 1092 29.61 17.00 4.57
CA LEU A 1092 30.29 16.23 3.54
C LEU A 1092 31.44 17.08 2.99
N PHE A 1093 32.60 16.47 2.76
CA PHE A 1093 33.82 17.11 2.24
C PHE A 1093 34.23 18.45 2.92
N ASP A 1094 34.00 18.59 4.24
CA ASP A 1094 34.10 19.81 5.07
C ASP A 1094 33.27 21.04 4.67
N LYS A 1095 32.86 21.12 3.40
CA LYS A 1095 32.33 22.31 2.73
C LYS A 1095 30.82 22.26 2.48
N LEU A 1096 30.20 21.08 2.59
CA LEU A 1096 28.79 20.86 2.23
C LEU A 1096 27.94 20.46 3.45
N PRO A 1097 27.14 21.37 4.03
CA PRO A 1097 26.15 21.01 5.03
C PRO A 1097 24.98 20.24 4.38
N LEU A 1098 24.68 19.05 4.88
CA LEU A 1098 23.54 18.22 4.50
C LEU A 1098 22.67 17.94 5.73
N GLN A 1099 21.40 18.34 5.70
CA GLN A 1099 20.46 18.06 6.79
C GLN A 1099 19.87 16.65 6.64
N LEU A 1100 20.08 15.79 7.63
CA LEU A 1100 19.43 14.48 7.71
C LEU A 1100 18.04 14.63 8.36
N ALA A 1101 17.00 14.02 7.79
CA ALA A 1101 15.62 14.12 8.26
C ALA A 1101 15.31 13.16 9.43
N ILE A 1102 16.02 13.33 10.55
CA ILE A 1102 15.99 12.43 11.73
C ILE A 1102 15.25 13.09 12.89
N ASN A 1103 14.18 12.48 13.42
CA ASN A 1103 13.39 13.06 14.50
C ASN A 1103 13.53 12.27 15.82
N THR A 1104 14.06 12.92 16.85
CA THR A 1104 14.31 12.33 18.20
C THR A 1104 13.04 12.06 19.00
N ALA A 1105 11.92 12.68 18.64
CA ALA A 1105 10.62 12.30 19.20
C ALA A 1105 10.18 10.91 18.69
N GLN A 1106 10.75 10.42 17.59
CA GLN A 1106 10.38 9.15 16.95
C GLN A 1106 11.25 7.96 17.35
N PHE A 1107 12.46 8.17 17.88
CA PHE A 1107 13.31 7.11 18.44
C PHE A 1107 12.61 6.35 19.58
N GLY A 1108 12.23 5.09 19.37
CA GLY A 1108 11.64 4.24 20.42
C GLY A 1108 10.23 4.68 20.81
N ARG A 1109 9.25 4.55 19.90
CA ARG A 1109 7.84 4.91 20.15
C ARG A 1109 6.95 3.70 20.39
N THR A 1110 5.84 3.96 21.08
CA THR A 1110 4.76 3.01 21.38
C THR A 1110 3.45 3.51 20.81
N PHE A 1111 2.79 2.65 20.03
CA PHE A 1111 1.46 2.85 19.49
C PHE A 1111 0.55 1.77 20.06
N GLN A 1112 -0.76 2.03 20.14
CA GLN A 1112 -1.70 1.04 20.63
C GLN A 1112 -3.09 1.20 20.04
N ASP A 1113 -3.81 0.10 19.97
CA ASP A 1113 -5.26 0.08 19.85
C ASP A 1113 -5.83 -0.88 20.92
N ARG A 1114 -7.09 -0.66 21.28
CA ARG A 1114 -7.79 -1.44 22.29
C ARG A 1114 -9.18 -1.78 21.79
N SER A 1115 -9.61 -3.02 21.99
CA SER A 1115 -10.92 -3.47 21.55
C SER A 1115 -12.04 -2.69 22.24
N HIS A 1116 -13.22 -2.68 21.64
CA HIS A 1116 -14.45 -2.52 22.44
C HIS A 1116 -14.58 -3.67 23.44
N MET A 1117 -15.35 -3.45 24.50
CA MET A 1117 -15.61 -4.46 25.53
C MET A 1117 -16.29 -5.71 24.95
N PHE A 1118 -15.82 -6.88 25.38
CA PHE A 1118 -16.43 -8.18 25.09
C PHE A 1118 -16.65 -8.98 26.37
N ILE A 1119 -17.49 -10.00 26.31
CA ILE A 1119 -17.84 -10.90 27.41
C ILE A 1119 -17.30 -12.30 27.12
N LEU A 1120 -16.61 -12.90 28.09
CA LEU A 1120 -16.32 -14.33 28.13
C LEU A 1120 -17.43 -15.03 28.93
N LYS A 1121 -18.09 -16.01 28.31
CA LYS A 1121 -19.13 -16.87 28.90
C LYS A 1121 -18.53 -18.23 29.30
N PRO A 1122 -18.95 -18.84 30.42
CA PRO A 1122 -18.53 -20.17 30.83
C PRO A 1122 -19.23 -21.27 29.99
N ARG A 1123 -18.53 -22.38 29.74
CA ARG A 1123 -19.07 -23.54 28.98
C ARG A 1123 -20.30 -24.16 29.65
N SER A 1124 -20.25 -24.26 30.97
CA SER A 1124 -21.30 -24.77 31.86
C SER A 1124 -22.64 -24.02 31.83
N ARG A 1125 -22.71 -22.79 31.29
CA ARG A 1125 -23.97 -22.04 31.09
C ARG A 1125 -24.49 -22.06 29.64
N ASN A 1126 -23.89 -22.87 28.76
CA ASN A 1126 -24.22 -22.94 27.33
C ASN A 1126 -24.31 -24.39 26.82
N ASP A 1127 -24.35 -25.38 27.72
CA ASP A 1127 -24.44 -26.81 27.41
C ASP A 1127 -23.32 -27.34 26.49
N LEU A 1128 -22.13 -26.71 26.56
CA LEU A 1128 -20.96 -27.05 25.75
C LEU A 1128 -20.02 -28.01 26.53
N PRO A 1129 -19.57 -29.12 25.92
CA PRO A 1129 -18.60 -30.03 26.53
C PRO A 1129 -17.29 -29.33 26.93
N ASN A 1130 -16.62 -29.85 27.96
CA ASN A 1130 -15.38 -29.26 28.49
C ASN A 1130 -14.13 -29.52 27.62
N ASP A 1131 -14.22 -30.48 26.71
CA ASP A 1131 -13.17 -30.99 25.81
C ASP A 1131 -13.38 -30.57 24.33
N LEU A 1132 -14.57 -30.06 23.97
CA LEU A 1132 -14.89 -29.55 22.64
C LEU A 1132 -14.02 -28.34 22.25
N ASN A 1133 -13.21 -28.47 21.21
CA ASN A 1133 -12.46 -27.33 20.67
C ASN A 1133 -13.39 -26.39 19.88
N ILE A 1134 -13.20 -25.07 20.04
CA ILE A 1134 -14.07 -24.04 19.44
C ILE A 1134 -13.22 -23.02 18.70
N HIS A 1135 -13.48 -22.82 17.41
CA HIS A 1135 -12.79 -21.82 16.59
C HIS A 1135 -13.74 -20.68 16.23
N ASN A 1136 -13.32 -19.43 16.49
CA ASN A 1136 -14.15 -18.26 16.22
C ASN A 1136 -14.02 -17.78 14.77
N VAL A 1137 -15.17 -17.48 14.15
CA VAL A 1137 -15.29 -16.76 12.87
C VAL A 1137 -16.00 -15.44 13.13
N ASN A 1138 -15.36 -14.32 12.74
CA ASN A 1138 -15.86 -12.96 12.98
C ASN A 1138 -15.86 -12.12 11.71
N ILE A 1139 -16.54 -10.97 11.73
CA ILE A 1139 -16.59 -10.01 10.61
C ILE A 1139 -15.78 -8.75 10.97
N ARG A 1140 -14.71 -8.49 10.22
CA ARG A 1140 -13.92 -7.25 10.31
C ARG A 1140 -14.49 -6.15 9.40
N GLY A 1141 -13.92 -4.95 9.51
CA GLY A 1141 -14.14 -3.87 8.55
C GLY A 1141 -15.39 -3.02 8.76
N LYS A 1142 -15.55 -2.03 7.86
CA LYS A 1142 -16.66 -1.07 7.82
C LYS A 1142 -17.03 -0.71 6.38
N ARG A 1143 -18.23 -0.16 6.16
CA ARG A 1143 -18.73 0.25 4.84
C ARG A 1143 -17.91 1.39 4.23
N GLY A 1144 -17.67 1.30 2.92
CA GLY A 1144 -16.98 2.28 2.09
C GLY A 1144 -15.98 1.59 1.16
N ASN A 1145 -15.39 2.33 0.23
CA ASN A 1145 -14.20 1.87 -0.48
C ASN A 1145 -12.93 2.06 0.37
N ILE A 1146 -11.83 1.39 0.01
CA ILE A 1146 -10.50 1.48 0.63
C ILE A 1146 -10.12 2.90 1.12
N VAL A 1147 -10.34 3.96 0.34
CA VAL A 1147 -9.98 5.35 0.70
C VAL A 1147 -10.89 5.95 1.77
N GLN A 1148 -12.17 5.59 1.73
CA GLN A 1148 -13.18 6.02 2.70
C GLN A 1148 -13.05 5.26 4.02
N VAL A 1149 -12.61 3.99 3.98
CA VAL A 1149 -12.42 3.17 5.18
C VAL A 1149 -11.05 3.36 5.83
N TYR A 1150 -10.01 3.69 5.05
CA TYR A 1150 -8.62 3.86 5.51
C TYR A 1150 -8.55 4.72 6.79
N PRO A 1151 -7.83 4.27 7.82
CA PRO A 1151 -6.95 3.08 7.88
C PRO A 1151 -7.62 1.82 8.48
N ALA A 1152 -8.94 1.77 8.59
CA ALA A 1152 -9.63 0.50 8.76
C ALA A 1152 -9.80 -0.20 7.40
N VAL A 1153 -10.18 -1.48 7.42
CA VAL A 1153 -10.45 -2.27 6.20
C VAL A 1153 -11.94 -2.30 5.84
N GLU A 1154 -12.21 -2.79 4.63
CA GLU A 1154 -13.55 -3.14 4.13
C GLU A 1154 -14.04 -4.45 4.79
N TYR A 1155 -15.31 -4.82 4.57
CA TYR A 1155 -15.89 -6.04 5.15
C TYR A 1155 -15.24 -7.32 4.62
N ASP A 1156 -14.89 -8.23 5.52
CA ASP A 1156 -14.28 -9.54 5.23
C ASP A 1156 -14.46 -10.45 6.47
N PHE A 1157 -14.30 -11.76 6.29
CA PHE A 1157 -14.33 -12.73 7.38
C PHE A 1157 -12.95 -12.94 8.00
N VAL A 1158 -12.91 -13.16 9.32
CA VAL A 1158 -11.71 -13.45 10.10
C VAL A 1158 -11.89 -14.79 10.81
N PRO A 1159 -11.14 -15.84 10.42
CA PRO A 1159 -10.24 -15.91 9.27
C PRO A 1159 -11.01 -16.14 7.95
N LYS A 1160 -10.51 -15.62 6.81
CA LYS A 1160 -11.13 -15.85 5.47
C LYS A 1160 -11.05 -17.32 5.01
N ARG A 1161 -10.14 -18.11 5.56
CA ARG A 1161 -10.04 -19.57 5.34
C ARG A 1161 -9.85 -20.25 6.70
N LEU A 1162 -10.62 -21.31 6.97
CA LEU A 1162 -10.60 -22.06 8.21
C LEU A 1162 -10.60 -23.56 7.91
N THR A 1163 -9.71 -24.30 8.56
CA THR A 1163 -9.67 -25.77 8.54
C THR A 1163 -9.70 -26.24 10.00
N ILE A 1164 -10.57 -27.19 10.32
CA ILE A 1164 -10.82 -27.71 11.67
C ILE A 1164 -11.04 -29.24 11.62
N SER A 1165 -11.03 -29.89 12.79
CA SER A 1165 -11.49 -31.28 12.91
C SER A 1165 -13.01 -31.37 12.74
N THR A 1166 -13.53 -32.54 12.32
CA THR A 1166 -14.98 -32.85 12.35
C THR A 1166 -15.57 -32.81 13.76
N ASN A 1167 -14.71 -32.92 14.77
CA ASN A 1167 -15.09 -32.95 16.18
C ASN A 1167 -14.94 -31.58 16.87
N ASP A 1168 -14.54 -30.54 16.12
CA ASP A 1168 -14.44 -29.16 16.59
C ASP A 1168 -15.71 -28.37 16.22
N ALA A 1169 -16.08 -27.37 17.02
CA ALA A 1169 -17.17 -26.45 16.72
C ALA A 1169 -16.69 -25.11 16.13
N ILE A 1170 -17.53 -24.50 15.29
CA ILE A 1170 -17.37 -23.12 14.84
C ILE A 1170 -18.31 -22.22 15.64
N HIS A 1171 -17.76 -21.18 16.27
CA HIS A 1171 -18.56 -20.11 16.88
C HIS A 1171 -18.53 -18.88 15.97
N MET A 1172 -19.68 -18.53 15.39
CA MET A 1172 -19.83 -17.36 14.53
C MET A 1172 -20.41 -16.18 15.32
N ALA A 1173 -19.73 -15.04 15.30
CA ALA A 1173 -20.22 -13.82 15.94
C ALA A 1173 -19.77 -12.56 15.21
N TRP A 1174 -20.66 -11.58 15.09
CA TRP A 1174 -20.37 -10.26 14.50
C TRP A 1174 -21.14 -9.15 15.22
N THR A 1175 -20.85 -7.91 14.85
CA THR A 1175 -21.55 -6.72 15.33
C THR A 1175 -21.58 -5.65 14.24
N GLY A 1176 -22.51 -4.69 14.32
CA GLY A 1176 -22.73 -3.65 13.31
C GLY A 1176 -23.04 -2.31 13.96
N ALA A 1177 -22.68 -1.21 13.30
CA ALA A 1177 -22.88 0.14 13.81
C ALA A 1177 -23.71 1.00 12.85
N ASN A 1178 -24.86 1.48 13.32
CA ASN A 1178 -25.80 2.38 12.63
C ASN A 1178 -25.35 3.87 12.70
N THR A 1179 -24.07 4.09 12.97
CA THR A 1179 -23.43 5.40 13.18
C THR A 1179 -22.19 5.61 12.31
N ASN A 1180 -22.10 4.92 11.16
CA ASN A 1180 -21.04 5.10 10.19
C ASN A 1180 -21.09 6.49 9.49
N PRO A 1181 -20.02 6.91 8.79
CA PRO A 1181 -20.02 8.12 7.99
C PRO A 1181 -20.94 8.00 6.75
N ARG A 1182 -21.77 9.01 6.55
CA ARG A 1182 -22.60 9.16 5.34
C ARG A 1182 -21.75 9.42 4.10
N GLY A 1183 -22.21 8.92 2.95
CA GLY A 1183 -21.51 9.04 1.66
C GLY A 1183 -20.42 7.99 1.42
N ASN A 1184 -20.25 7.02 2.33
CA ASN A 1184 -19.42 5.84 2.09
C ASN A 1184 -20.10 4.89 1.09
N ALA A 1185 -19.32 4.37 0.14
CA ALA A 1185 -19.79 3.52 -0.96
C ALA A 1185 -20.40 2.18 -0.50
N GLY A 1186 -21.09 1.50 -1.43
CA GLY A 1186 -21.89 0.30 -1.20
C GLY A 1186 -23.39 0.60 -1.18
N GLN A 1187 -24.23 -0.43 -1.31
CA GLN A 1187 -25.70 -0.31 -1.25
C GLN A 1187 -26.23 -0.26 0.21
N GLY A 1188 -27.51 0.04 0.38
CA GLY A 1188 -28.20 0.14 1.68
C GLY A 1188 -28.14 1.53 2.36
N ALA A 1189 -28.89 1.71 3.46
CA ALA A 1189 -29.00 2.99 4.18
C ALA A 1189 -27.71 3.39 4.95
N ALA A 1190 -27.47 4.71 5.15
CA ALA A 1190 -26.24 5.27 5.73
C ALA A 1190 -26.45 6.49 6.68
#